data_AF-A0A1C5G920-F1
#
_entry.id   AF-A0A1C5G920-F1
#
_cell.length_a   1.000
_cell.length_b   1.000
_cell.length_c   1.000
_cell.angle_alpha   90.00
_cell.angle_beta   90.00
_cell.angle_gamma   90.00
#
_symmetry.space_group_name_H-M   'P 1'
#
loop_
_entity.id
_entity.type
_entity.pdbx_description
1 polymer ?
#
loop_
_entity_poly.entity_id
_entity_poly.type
_entity_poly.pdbx_seq_one_letter_code
_entity_poly.pdbx_strand_id
1 'polypeptide(L)'
;MVRTGRASFAQERLYFLNQLQPGNPAYVVAFAVHLHGALRPEALRAALTRVVARHDALRTTFALVDGVLTQRVSPTPHAHVEVQTGAWADREIQEAFLHTLVAEQARRPFELGDGPVLRAFLRSWGPHEHTLAVLVHHIACDGWSVGLLLRDLAAEYHAALSGTPAAYAEPAQSYLAYAQHQRDCFERDSSGLDFWRAELRDVPQLALPTDFPRPSVLSADGAVLRRPVEPRLVERLTAWARSRGTTLFTVTLAAYASVLSRYARQDEVVIGVPVANRMDEAEERVVGCLVNTLPIRLDLSGRPGFAELVERARRASMAAFANQDVPFEQIVAATVGERQLSHAPLFQTSLTVQNFPFAFPEFDGVTVTEVDVEVDVTKFDLGLTLDVSTAAPFLRAEYSTQLFTPETVTTLLAHYLTFLRSIVDGPDAEPSMVDEAERLLLTEGVNPPVARRPAEHPSVLRRFVEHVARTPDAVAVRHRDVEVTYAELDRWAGRIAAGLADRGVGRGDRVGLLLRRSPAIVAAILGVWKLGGVYVPLDPEYPRQRLELITASADLPVMLVEAATADTAGALARGRDIRLADAHTLDGTSVVAPTFPGPGDQAYVIYTSGSTGVPKGVMVGHGGLDALNDPTPAGLDVTADDVWLAASSFSFDASVWEMWGALSTGGRLVVADQADLVDRERLAALVRREGVTVLFQTPGALYRLLPPYLRLLDADEVSPIRYVVLGGEALSWSRVASLVAGAPGLRAVFVNMYGITEGTIHVTIFEAPTAELARVREGTIGVPLPSGRCYVLDDDLRPTGRNVPGELYCGGVLVAHGYVGNPELTEARFLPDPYGGGVMYRTGDVVRWGLDGNLVYLGRTDTQVQLRGYRVELAEVEGAFLTHPAVRSCAVAAENDELAAFVVGDLGPDAERELRAHVRATLPAYMVPSRILSVAAVPLTAHGKVDTARLLADSRAARDTTVPAAPRGHTAGSGLEERIRACWSEVLDRADVGLHDNFFDLGGHSFALIALQQRLSDEGLEVSVTDLFRAGTVAGCAAHLQRAAPVVADARVAQRHRGRALLAERRRTTGGRRG
;
A
#
# COMPACT_ATOMS: atom_id res chain seq x y z
N MET A 1 3.50 -55.80 -1.78
CA MET A 1 2.35 -55.32 -0.98
C MET A 1 2.43 -53.80 -0.95
N VAL A 2 1.32 -53.08 -1.18
CA VAL A 2 1.29 -51.61 -1.05
C VAL A 2 1.40 -51.26 0.43
N ARG A 3 2.38 -50.42 0.80
CA ARG A 3 2.50 -49.92 2.19
C ARG A 3 1.67 -48.65 2.32
N THR A 4 0.97 -48.50 3.44
CA THR A 4 0.11 -47.33 3.69
C THR A 4 0.39 -46.72 5.06
N GLY A 5 0.21 -45.42 5.19
CA GLY A 5 0.31 -44.70 6.46
C GLY A 5 -0.06 -43.23 6.30
N ARG A 6 -0.11 -42.47 7.40
CA ARG A 6 -0.47 -41.06 7.38
C ARG A 6 0.59 -40.24 6.63
N ALA A 7 0.16 -39.22 5.89
CA ALA A 7 1.06 -38.23 5.30
C ALA A 7 1.76 -37.41 6.39
N SER A 8 2.95 -36.85 6.11
CA SER A 8 3.55 -35.84 7.00
C SER A 8 2.73 -34.54 6.97
N PHE A 9 2.94 -33.64 7.93
CA PHE A 9 2.24 -32.35 7.96
C PHE A 9 2.56 -31.48 6.74
N ALA A 10 3.81 -31.48 6.28
CA ALA A 10 4.21 -30.80 5.05
C ALA A 10 3.52 -31.38 3.81
N GLN A 11 3.43 -32.71 3.71
CA GLN A 11 2.73 -33.36 2.60
C GLN A 11 1.24 -33.05 2.60
N GLU A 12 0.63 -32.96 3.79
CA GLU A 12 -0.75 -32.53 3.96
C GLU A 12 -1.01 -31.15 3.35
N ARG A 13 -0.20 -30.16 3.71
CA ARG A 13 -0.30 -28.80 3.15
C ARG A 13 -0.09 -28.79 1.64
N LEU A 14 0.94 -29.46 1.14
CA LEU A 14 1.26 -29.47 -0.29
C LEU A 14 0.17 -30.17 -1.10
N TYR A 15 -0.45 -31.22 -0.57
CA TYR A 15 -1.62 -31.84 -1.20
C TYR A 15 -2.81 -30.87 -1.23
N PHE A 16 -3.09 -30.19 -0.13
CA PHE A 16 -4.16 -29.17 -0.08
C PHE A 16 -3.94 -28.05 -1.10
N LEU A 17 -2.72 -27.51 -1.20
CA LEU A 17 -2.38 -26.46 -2.16
C LEU A 17 -2.51 -26.93 -3.61
N ASN A 18 -2.13 -28.17 -3.91
CA ASN A 18 -2.33 -28.76 -5.23
C ASN A 18 -3.81 -28.95 -5.57
N GLN A 19 -4.68 -29.22 -4.59
CA GLN A 19 -6.13 -29.27 -4.81
C GLN A 19 -6.77 -27.88 -4.93
N LEU A 20 -6.25 -26.90 -4.19
CA LEU A 20 -6.72 -25.52 -4.22
C LEU A 20 -6.40 -24.86 -5.58
N GLN A 21 -5.18 -25.05 -6.07
CA GLN A 21 -4.68 -24.49 -7.33
C GLN A 21 -3.98 -25.58 -8.17
N PRO A 22 -4.73 -26.47 -8.85
CA PRO A 22 -4.15 -27.51 -9.70
C PRO A 22 -3.26 -26.93 -10.80
N GLY A 23 -2.06 -27.49 -10.96
CA GLY A 23 -1.09 -26.99 -11.94
C GLY A 23 -0.30 -25.77 -11.48
N ASN A 24 -0.38 -25.40 -10.19
CA ASN A 24 0.46 -24.35 -9.62
C ASN A 24 1.95 -24.74 -9.68
N PRO A 25 2.77 -24.04 -10.47
CA PRO A 25 4.19 -24.37 -10.64
C PRO A 25 5.07 -24.03 -9.42
N ALA A 26 4.58 -23.24 -8.44
CA ALA A 26 5.35 -22.86 -7.24
C ALA A 26 5.77 -24.05 -6.35
N TYR A 27 5.13 -25.20 -6.51
CA TYR A 27 5.42 -26.43 -5.76
C TYR A 27 6.02 -27.53 -6.65
N VAL A 28 6.64 -27.15 -7.77
CA VAL A 28 7.41 -28.05 -8.61
C VAL A 28 8.90 -27.74 -8.43
N VAL A 29 9.66 -28.74 -8.00
CA VAL A 29 11.13 -28.67 -7.94
C VAL A 29 11.65 -29.13 -9.29
N ALA A 30 12.28 -28.23 -10.03
CA ALA A 30 12.90 -28.50 -11.33
C ALA A 30 14.42 -28.35 -11.23
N PHE A 31 15.15 -29.25 -11.87
CA PHE A 31 16.59 -29.12 -12.10
C PHE A 31 16.94 -29.66 -13.48
N ALA A 32 17.94 -29.05 -14.11
CA ALA A 32 18.38 -29.44 -15.44
C ALA A 32 19.91 -29.46 -15.56
N VAL A 33 20.40 -30.31 -16.46
CA VAL A 33 21.83 -30.46 -16.72
C VAL A 33 22.09 -30.66 -18.22
N HIS A 34 23.19 -30.07 -18.70
CA HIS A 34 23.84 -30.49 -19.94
C HIS A 34 24.72 -31.70 -19.66
N LEU A 35 24.68 -32.64 -20.59
CA LEU A 35 25.40 -33.91 -20.54
C LEU A 35 26.26 -34.00 -21.81
N HIS A 36 27.57 -33.89 -21.63
CA HIS A 36 28.55 -33.90 -22.72
C HIS A 36 29.34 -35.21 -22.71
N GLY A 37 29.20 -36.03 -23.75
CA GLY A 37 29.92 -37.31 -23.88
C GLY A 37 29.08 -38.46 -24.40
N ALA A 38 29.59 -39.69 -24.32
CA ALA A 38 28.95 -40.87 -24.91
C ALA A 38 27.81 -41.43 -24.03
N LEU A 39 26.74 -40.65 -23.85
CA LEU A 39 25.58 -41.04 -23.04
C LEU A 39 24.87 -42.26 -23.64
N ARG A 40 24.47 -43.20 -22.78
CA ARG A 40 23.59 -44.33 -23.14
C ARG A 40 22.17 -44.06 -22.59
N PRO A 41 21.21 -43.59 -23.41
CA PRO A 41 19.87 -43.24 -22.94
C PRO A 41 19.14 -44.36 -22.20
N GLU A 42 19.32 -45.62 -22.62
CA GLU A 42 18.71 -46.78 -21.94
C GLU A 42 19.31 -47.04 -20.55
N ALA A 43 20.62 -46.83 -20.39
CA ALA A 43 21.28 -46.92 -19.08
C ALA A 43 20.78 -45.82 -18.15
N LEU A 44 20.58 -44.60 -18.65
CA LEU A 44 20.01 -43.48 -17.89
C LEU A 44 18.55 -43.74 -17.50
N ARG A 45 17.74 -44.25 -18.43
CA ARG A 45 16.34 -44.65 -18.15
C ARG A 45 16.27 -45.73 -17.06
N ALA A 46 17.16 -46.73 -17.14
CA ALA A 46 17.25 -47.78 -16.14
C ALA A 46 17.70 -47.23 -14.77
N ALA A 47 18.66 -46.31 -14.76
CA ALA A 47 19.15 -45.65 -13.56
C ALA A 47 18.04 -44.84 -12.86
N LEU A 48 17.32 -43.98 -13.60
CA LEU A 48 16.16 -43.24 -13.09
C LEU A 48 15.09 -44.16 -12.49
N THR A 49 14.79 -45.27 -13.17
CA THR A 49 13.81 -46.25 -12.69
C THR A 49 14.24 -46.88 -11.37
N ARG A 50 15.54 -47.19 -11.21
CA ARG A 50 16.08 -47.75 -9.96
C ARG A 50 16.13 -46.72 -8.82
N VAL A 51 16.48 -45.46 -9.12
CA VAL A 51 16.37 -44.35 -8.14
C VAL A 51 14.93 -44.19 -7.64
N VAL A 52 13.93 -44.24 -8.53
CA VAL A 52 12.50 -44.21 -8.12
C VAL A 52 12.09 -45.46 -7.34
N ALA A 53 12.65 -46.62 -7.64
CA ALA A 53 12.39 -47.84 -6.86
C ALA A 53 12.96 -47.75 -5.44
N ARG A 54 14.17 -47.20 -5.33
CA ARG A 54 14.93 -47.01 -4.09
C ARG A 54 14.21 -46.07 -3.12
N HIS A 55 13.80 -44.90 -3.58
CA HIS A 55 13.21 -43.86 -2.73
C HIS A 55 11.69 -43.96 -2.71
N ASP A 56 11.11 -44.32 -1.56
CA ASP A 56 9.65 -44.53 -1.45
C ASP A 56 8.83 -43.26 -1.71
N ALA A 57 9.32 -42.08 -1.33
CA ALA A 57 8.68 -40.80 -1.62
C ALA A 57 8.37 -40.60 -3.11
N LEU A 58 9.24 -41.07 -4.02
CA LEU A 58 9.08 -40.91 -5.48
C LEU A 58 8.05 -41.87 -6.11
N ARG A 59 7.60 -42.88 -5.36
CA ARG A 59 6.58 -43.86 -5.79
C ARG A 59 5.36 -43.89 -4.85
N THR A 60 5.16 -42.79 -4.14
CA THR A 60 4.04 -42.60 -3.22
C THR A 60 2.93 -41.79 -3.88
N THR A 61 1.70 -42.27 -3.76
CA THR A 61 0.48 -41.51 -4.11
C THR A 61 -0.36 -41.23 -2.87
N PHE A 62 -1.34 -40.33 -2.99
CA PHE A 62 -2.08 -39.78 -1.85
C PHE A 62 -3.59 -39.92 -2.05
N ALA A 63 -4.28 -40.37 -1.00
CA ALA A 63 -5.75 -40.43 -1.00
C ALA A 63 -6.30 -40.02 0.36
N LEU A 64 -7.45 -39.36 0.36
CA LEU A 64 -8.23 -39.16 1.57
C LEU A 64 -8.93 -40.47 1.92
N VAL A 65 -8.72 -40.94 3.16
CA VAL A 65 -9.40 -42.10 3.74
C VAL A 65 -9.95 -41.62 5.08
N ASP A 66 -11.27 -41.63 5.23
CA ASP A 66 -11.98 -41.16 6.44
C ASP A 66 -11.54 -39.74 6.88
N GLY A 67 -11.39 -38.83 5.91
CA GLY A 67 -10.97 -37.44 6.16
C GLY A 67 -9.47 -37.24 6.42
N VAL A 68 -8.68 -38.32 6.48
CA VAL A 68 -7.23 -38.28 6.74
C VAL A 68 -6.44 -38.54 5.46
N LEU A 69 -5.44 -37.71 5.19
CA LEU A 69 -4.56 -37.90 4.04
C LEU A 69 -3.62 -39.10 4.26
N THR A 70 -3.80 -40.13 3.44
CA THR A 70 -3.08 -41.40 3.53
C THR A 70 -2.12 -41.55 2.34
N GLN A 71 -0.85 -41.84 2.64
CA GLN A 71 0.19 -42.23 1.70
C GLN A 71 -0.03 -43.67 1.24
N ARG A 72 0.15 -43.93 -0.05
CA ARG A 72 0.13 -45.27 -0.66
C ARG A 72 1.42 -45.49 -1.44
N VAL A 73 2.32 -46.26 -0.85
CA VAL A 73 3.64 -46.54 -1.44
C VAL A 73 3.51 -47.74 -2.39
N SER A 74 3.62 -47.49 -3.70
CA SER A 74 3.53 -48.55 -4.71
C SER A 74 4.75 -49.47 -4.67
N PRO A 75 4.60 -50.81 -4.75
CA PRO A 75 5.74 -51.73 -4.85
C PRO A 75 6.47 -51.63 -6.19
N THR A 76 5.84 -51.06 -7.22
CA THR A 76 6.42 -50.87 -8.55
C THR A 76 6.85 -49.42 -8.75
N PRO A 77 8.07 -49.15 -9.26
CA PRO A 77 8.47 -47.80 -9.60
C PRO A 77 7.62 -47.28 -10.76
N HIS A 78 7.12 -46.05 -10.63
CA HIS A 78 6.42 -45.34 -11.69
C HIS A 78 7.13 -44.02 -11.95
N ALA A 79 7.87 -43.95 -13.06
CA ALA A 79 8.53 -42.73 -13.53
C ALA A 79 8.10 -42.46 -14.97
N HIS A 80 7.76 -41.21 -15.28
CA HIS A 80 7.57 -40.81 -16.67
C HIS A 80 8.92 -40.33 -17.22
N VAL A 81 9.55 -41.12 -18.10
CA VAL A 81 10.79 -40.76 -18.80
C VAL A 81 10.51 -40.61 -20.27
N GLU A 82 10.59 -39.38 -20.77
CA GLU A 82 10.46 -39.06 -22.20
C GLU A 82 11.83 -38.83 -22.81
N VAL A 83 12.11 -39.49 -23.93
CA VAL A 83 13.37 -39.36 -24.67
C VAL A 83 13.06 -38.87 -26.08
N GLN A 84 13.62 -37.72 -26.44
CA GLN A 84 13.45 -37.10 -27.75
C GLN A 84 14.80 -36.92 -28.47
N THR A 85 14.79 -37.04 -29.78
CA THR A 85 15.95 -36.74 -30.65
C THR A 85 15.66 -35.46 -31.42
N GLY A 86 16.56 -34.48 -31.32
CA GLY A 86 16.49 -33.21 -32.05
C GLY A 86 17.62 -33.09 -33.08
N ALA A 87 17.49 -32.11 -33.98
CA ALA A 87 18.62 -31.63 -34.77
C ALA A 87 19.67 -30.99 -33.85
N TRP A 88 20.93 -30.96 -34.30
CA TRP A 88 21.98 -30.23 -33.61
C TRP A 88 21.61 -28.75 -33.51
N ALA A 89 21.89 -28.17 -32.33
CA ALA A 89 21.65 -26.78 -32.03
C ALA A 89 22.80 -26.25 -31.16
N ASP A 90 23.10 -24.96 -31.30
CA ASP A 90 24.02 -24.29 -30.40
C ASP A 90 23.46 -24.21 -28.97
N ARG A 91 24.32 -23.82 -28.03
CA ARG A 91 23.99 -23.80 -26.60
C ARG A 91 22.84 -22.87 -26.26
N GLU A 92 22.73 -21.73 -26.93
CA GLU A 92 21.67 -20.74 -26.70
C GLU A 92 20.29 -21.31 -27.04
N ILE A 93 20.17 -22.02 -28.16
CA ILE A 93 18.93 -22.71 -28.55
C ILE A 93 18.61 -23.87 -27.59
N GLN A 94 19.63 -24.61 -27.13
CA GLN A 94 19.43 -25.70 -26.16
C GLN A 94 18.89 -25.20 -24.83
N GLU A 95 19.46 -24.12 -24.30
CA GLU A 95 19.03 -23.47 -23.06
C GLU A 95 17.61 -22.90 -23.21
N ALA A 96 17.32 -22.16 -24.30
CA ALA A 96 15.97 -21.63 -24.57
C ALA A 96 14.90 -22.73 -24.67
N PHE A 97 15.22 -23.87 -25.29
CA PHE A 97 14.34 -25.02 -25.31
C PHE A 97 14.10 -25.60 -23.91
N LEU A 98 15.16 -25.76 -23.10
CA LEU A 98 15.06 -26.27 -21.74
C LEU A 98 14.18 -25.37 -20.86
N HIS A 99 14.37 -24.05 -20.91
CA HIS A 99 13.53 -23.09 -20.18
C HIS A 99 12.06 -23.22 -20.58
N THR A 100 11.77 -23.29 -21.89
CA THR A 100 10.40 -23.48 -22.40
C THR A 100 9.81 -24.79 -21.90
N LEU A 101 10.56 -25.89 -22.01
CA LEU A 101 10.12 -27.21 -21.56
C LEU A 101 9.83 -27.22 -20.05
N VAL A 102 10.73 -26.68 -19.23
CA VAL A 102 10.54 -26.65 -17.78
C VAL A 102 9.32 -25.80 -17.41
N ALA A 103 9.15 -24.61 -18.02
CA ALA A 103 8.00 -23.75 -17.77
C ALA A 103 6.66 -24.42 -18.14
N GLU A 104 6.59 -25.07 -19.30
CA GLU A 104 5.39 -25.80 -19.74
C GLU A 104 5.09 -27.00 -18.85
N GLN A 105 6.10 -27.80 -18.53
CA GLN A 105 5.91 -29.03 -17.75
C GLN A 105 5.67 -28.76 -16.27
N ALA A 106 6.17 -27.66 -15.72
CA ALA A 106 5.89 -27.22 -14.35
C ALA A 106 4.42 -26.77 -14.19
N ARG A 107 3.82 -26.16 -15.22
CA ARG A 107 2.39 -25.76 -15.23
C ARG A 107 1.44 -26.93 -15.48
N ARG A 108 1.94 -28.08 -15.90
CA ARG A 108 1.12 -29.30 -16.09
C ARG A 108 0.84 -29.95 -14.73
N PRO A 109 -0.42 -30.07 -14.27
CA PRO A 109 -0.77 -30.59 -12.95
C PRO A 109 -0.16 -31.97 -12.65
N PHE A 110 0.31 -32.17 -11.42
CA PHE A 110 0.66 -33.49 -10.90
C PHE A 110 -0.59 -34.12 -10.27
N GLU A 111 -1.03 -35.25 -10.83
CA GLU A 111 -2.15 -36.03 -10.28
C GLU A 111 -1.65 -36.86 -9.09
N LEU A 112 -1.58 -36.23 -7.91
CA LEU A 112 -0.99 -36.83 -6.71
C LEU A 112 -1.70 -38.13 -6.24
N GLY A 113 -2.92 -38.39 -6.69
CA GLY A 113 -3.67 -39.61 -6.38
C GLY A 113 -3.24 -40.85 -7.20
N ASP A 114 -2.82 -40.65 -8.44
CA ASP A 114 -2.51 -41.73 -9.39
C ASP A 114 -1.01 -41.78 -9.77
N GLY A 115 -0.28 -40.68 -9.56
CA GLY A 115 1.13 -40.53 -9.93
C GLY A 115 1.36 -40.44 -11.45
N PRO A 116 2.62 -40.41 -11.90
CA PRO A 116 3.84 -40.33 -11.10
C PRO A 116 4.07 -38.93 -10.52
N VAL A 117 4.81 -38.83 -9.41
CA VAL A 117 5.22 -37.55 -8.78
C VAL A 117 6.54 -36.99 -9.34
N LEU A 118 7.13 -37.68 -10.31
CA LEU A 118 8.38 -37.33 -11.01
C LEU A 118 8.22 -37.49 -12.53
N ARG A 119 8.74 -36.51 -13.28
CA ARG A 119 8.86 -36.52 -14.74
C ARG A 119 10.30 -36.21 -15.13
N ALA A 120 10.86 -36.95 -16.06
CA ALA A 120 12.18 -36.71 -16.62
C ALA A 120 12.11 -36.62 -18.15
N PHE A 121 12.84 -35.66 -18.71
CA PHE A 121 12.88 -35.38 -20.13
C PHE A 121 14.34 -35.34 -20.57
N LEU A 122 14.72 -36.26 -21.46
CA LEU A 122 16.03 -36.29 -22.09
C LEU A 122 15.89 -35.88 -23.55
N ARG A 123 16.63 -34.85 -23.96
CA ARG A 123 16.75 -34.48 -25.36
C ARG A 123 18.19 -34.65 -25.84
N SER A 124 18.35 -35.32 -26.98
CA SER A 124 19.63 -35.48 -27.66
C SER A 124 19.77 -34.46 -28.80
N TRP A 125 20.89 -33.73 -28.83
CA TRP A 125 21.25 -32.75 -29.86
C TRP A 125 22.36 -33.27 -30.78
N GLY A 126 22.90 -34.45 -30.49
CA GLY A 126 23.94 -35.11 -31.29
C GLY A 126 24.48 -36.35 -30.59
N PRO A 127 25.54 -36.97 -31.11
CA PRO A 127 26.14 -38.16 -30.50
C PRO A 127 26.76 -37.93 -29.11
N HIS A 128 27.08 -36.67 -28.78
CA HIS A 128 27.79 -36.30 -27.56
C HIS A 128 27.16 -35.13 -26.78
N GLU A 129 25.97 -34.68 -27.19
CA GLU A 129 25.34 -33.46 -26.69
C GLU A 129 23.92 -33.78 -26.28
N HIS A 130 23.63 -33.72 -24.97
CA HIS A 130 22.30 -34.01 -24.45
C HIS A 130 21.92 -33.03 -23.33
N THR A 131 20.61 -32.88 -23.13
CA THR A 131 20.03 -32.10 -22.03
C THR A 131 19.02 -32.95 -21.27
N LEU A 132 19.15 -32.99 -19.95
CA LEU A 132 18.23 -33.68 -19.05
C LEU A 132 17.53 -32.66 -18.16
N ALA A 133 16.20 -32.66 -18.16
CA ALA A 133 15.38 -31.93 -17.19
C ALA A 133 14.59 -32.92 -16.32
N VAL A 134 14.59 -32.71 -15.02
CA VAL A 134 13.82 -33.51 -14.05
C VAL A 134 12.93 -32.58 -13.24
N LEU A 135 11.64 -32.90 -13.20
CA LEU A 135 10.63 -32.17 -12.45
C LEU A 135 9.99 -33.12 -11.45
N VAL A 136 10.00 -32.72 -10.17
CA VAL A 136 9.42 -33.49 -9.07
C VAL A 136 8.46 -32.58 -8.30
N HIS A 137 7.27 -33.08 -7.97
CA HIS A 137 6.39 -32.33 -7.08
C HIS A 137 7.03 -32.22 -5.69
N HIS A 138 7.02 -31.02 -5.09
CA HIS A 138 7.71 -30.70 -3.84
C HIS A 138 7.23 -31.56 -2.65
N ILE A 139 6.07 -32.22 -2.79
CA ILE A 139 5.54 -33.21 -1.82
C ILE A 139 6.45 -34.44 -1.65
N ALA A 140 7.27 -34.75 -2.65
CA ALA A 140 8.14 -35.93 -2.70
C ALA A 140 9.63 -35.57 -2.71
N CYS A 141 9.99 -34.28 -2.73
CA CYS A 141 11.36 -33.81 -2.87
C CYS A 141 11.49 -32.39 -2.28
N ASP A 142 12.59 -32.11 -1.58
CA ASP A 142 13.00 -30.77 -1.16
C ASP A 142 14.39 -30.42 -1.73
N GLY A 143 14.90 -29.21 -1.44
CA GLY A 143 16.19 -28.76 -1.97
C GLY A 143 17.34 -29.71 -1.62
N TRP A 144 17.39 -30.23 -0.38
CA TRP A 144 18.40 -31.20 0.04
C TRP A 144 18.30 -32.52 -0.73
N SER A 145 17.08 -32.99 -1.00
CA SER A 145 16.82 -34.21 -1.76
C SER A 145 17.38 -34.16 -3.18
N VAL A 146 17.46 -33.00 -3.82
CA VAL A 146 18.00 -32.85 -5.19
C VAL A 146 19.44 -33.37 -5.28
N GLY A 147 20.31 -32.98 -4.35
CA GLY A 147 21.70 -33.45 -4.30
C GLY A 147 21.81 -34.97 -4.09
N LEU A 148 20.96 -35.54 -3.25
CA LEU A 148 20.89 -36.99 -3.03
C LEU A 148 20.45 -37.73 -4.30
N LEU A 149 19.44 -37.22 -5.00
CA LEU A 149 18.91 -37.82 -6.23
C LEU A 149 19.94 -37.81 -7.36
N LEU A 150 20.69 -36.72 -7.53
CA LEU A 150 21.75 -36.62 -8.52
C LEU A 150 22.90 -37.61 -8.24
N ARG A 151 23.33 -37.71 -6.98
CA ARG A 151 24.34 -38.67 -6.54
C ARG A 151 23.91 -40.11 -6.81
N ASP A 152 22.70 -40.46 -6.41
CA ASP A 152 22.17 -41.82 -6.59
C ASP A 152 21.95 -42.13 -8.08
N LEU A 153 21.55 -41.13 -8.89
CA LEU A 153 21.42 -41.27 -10.35
C LEU A 153 22.76 -41.58 -11.03
N ALA A 154 23.85 -40.92 -10.64
CA ALA A 154 25.17 -41.20 -11.19
C ALA A 154 25.67 -42.60 -10.84
N ALA A 155 25.52 -43.00 -9.57
CA ALA A 155 25.91 -44.34 -9.11
C ALA A 155 25.10 -45.43 -9.84
N GLU A 156 23.80 -45.21 -10.04
CA GLU A 156 22.94 -46.15 -10.77
C GLU A 156 23.21 -46.20 -12.27
N TYR A 157 23.67 -45.09 -12.86
CA TYR A 157 24.10 -45.05 -14.25
C TYR A 157 25.40 -45.84 -14.44
N HIS A 158 26.38 -45.66 -13.55
CA HIS A 158 27.62 -46.45 -13.53
C HIS A 158 27.33 -47.97 -13.40
N ALA A 159 26.41 -48.34 -12.50
CA ALA A 159 25.94 -49.70 -12.32
C ALA A 159 25.29 -50.27 -13.60
N ALA A 160 24.48 -49.46 -14.28
CA ALA A 160 23.84 -49.84 -15.54
C ALA A 160 24.86 -50.19 -16.65
N LEU A 161 25.97 -49.44 -16.71
CA LEU A 161 27.00 -49.61 -17.72
C LEU A 161 27.95 -50.77 -17.42
N SER A 162 28.39 -50.88 -16.17
CA SER A 162 29.34 -51.92 -15.72
C SER A 162 28.70 -53.29 -15.50
N GLY A 163 27.37 -53.34 -15.34
CA GLY A 163 26.66 -54.56 -14.94
C GLY A 163 26.90 -54.95 -13.48
N THR A 164 27.46 -54.04 -12.67
CA THR A 164 27.68 -54.24 -11.23
C THR A 164 26.63 -53.50 -10.39
N PRO A 165 26.30 -53.95 -9.18
CA PRO A 165 25.39 -53.21 -8.30
C PRO A 165 25.96 -51.82 -7.96
N ALA A 166 25.08 -50.83 -7.85
CA ALA A 166 25.48 -49.48 -7.46
C ALA A 166 26.06 -49.46 -6.03
N ALA A 167 27.14 -48.71 -5.84
CA ALA A 167 27.83 -48.59 -4.55
C ALA A 167 27.42 -47.29 -3.85
N TYR A 168 26.45 -47.39 -2.94
CA TYR A 168 26.05 -46.30 -2.03
C TYR A 168 25.53 -46.86 -0.70
N ALA A 169 25.48 -46.01 0.32
CA ALA A 169 24.89 -46.37 1.62
C ALA A 169 23.35 -46.32 1.55
N GLU A 170 22.68 -47.30 2.14
CA GLU A 170 21.22 -47.30 2.29
C GLU A 170 20.76 -46.18 3.26
N PRO A 171 19.60 -45.55 3.02
CA PRO A 171 19.01 -44.66 4.02
C PRO A 171 18.60 -45.49 5.25
N ALA A 172 18.79 -44.93 6.44
CA ALA A 172 18.51 -45.62 7.69
C ALA A 172 17.01 -45.92 7.87
N GLN A 173 16.15 -45.13 7.24
CA GLN A 173 14.70 -45.30 7.24
C GLN A 173 14.07 -44.84 5.91
N SER A 174 12.82 -45.23 5.68
CA SER A 174 12.04 -44.80 4.52
C SER A 174 11.24 -43.52 4.85
N TYR A 175 10.85 -42.72 3.87
CA TYR A 175 10.12 -41.48 4.13
C TYR A 175 8.78 -41.74 4.85
N LEU A 176 8.11 -42.85 4.52
CA LEU A 176 6.89 -43.26 5.23
C LEU A 176 7.15 -43.45 6.73
N ALA A 177 8.27 -44.07 7.10
CA ALA A 177 8.64 -44.30 8.51
C ALA A 177 8.96 -42.96 9.20
N TYR A 178 9.68 -42.06 8.53
CA TYR A 178 9.91 -40.69 9.01
C TYR A 178 8.58 -39.95 9.27
N ALA A 179 7.65 -39.98 8.31
CA ALA A 179 6.35 -39.30 8.45
C ALA A 179 5.51 -39.84 9.60
N GLN A 180 5.57 -41.15 9.86
CA GLN A 180 4.93 -41.78 11.02
C GLN A 180 5.62 -41.34 12.32
N HIS A 181 6.95 -41.41 12.37
CA HIS A 181 7.72 -40.99 13.53
C HIS A 181 7.49 -39.52 13.90
N GLN A 182 7.48 -38.61 12.91
CA GLN A 182 7.19 -37.19 13.11
C GLN A 182 5.84 -36.99 13.80
N ARG A 183 4.80 -37.71 13.36
CA ARG A 183 3.47 -37.63 13.97
C ARG A 183 3.46 -38.18 15.38
N ASP A 184 4.05 -39.35 15.60
CA ASP A 184 4.10 -39.97 16.92
C ASP A 184 4.87 -39.09 17.92
N CYS A 185 5.94 -38.41 17.48
CA CYS A 185 6.66 -37.44 18.30
C CYS A 185 5.79 -36.23 18.66
N PHE A 186 5.16 -35.59 17.67
CA PHE A 186 4.32 -34.42 17.89
C PHE A 186 3.06 -34.72 18.73
N GLU A 187 2.44 -35.89 18.54
CA GLU A 187 1.28 -36.31 19.33
C GLU A 187 1.65 -36.65 20.79
N ARG A 188 2.90 -37.07 21.03
CA ARG A 188 3.43 -37.29 22.39
C ARG A 188 3.84 -35.99 23.09
N ASP A 189 4.46 -35.07 22.35
CA ASP A 189 4.91 -33.79 22.85
C ASP A 189 4.67 -32.69 21.82
N SER A 190 3.73 -31.80 22.16
CA SER A 190 3.39 -30.60 21.38
C SER A 190 3.68 -29.31 22.15
N SER A 191 4.51 -29.38 23.20
CA SER A 191 4.82 -28.24 24.09
C SER A 191 5.43 -27.05 23.34
N GLY A 192 6.16 -27.29 22.24
CA GLY A 192 6.66 -26.23 21.36
C GLY A 192 5.57 -25.34 20.75
N LEU A 193 4.31 -25.79 20.67
CA LEU A 193 3.19 -24.95 20.22
C LEU A 193 2.92 -23.78 21.16
N ASP A 194 3.11 -23.95 22.47
CA ASP A 194 2.86 -22.88 23.44
C ASP A 194 3.87 -21.74 23.27
N PHE A 195 5.11 -22.07 22.92
CA PHE A 195 6.10 -21.08 22.49
C PHE A 195 5.62 -20.31 21.26
N TRP A 196 5.22 -21.00 20.19
CA TRP A 196 4.77 -20.35 18.95
C TRP A 196 3.50 -19.51 19.13
N ARG A 197 2.55 -19.95 19.98
CA ARG A 197 1.36 -19.16 20.35
C ARG A 197 1.70 -17.88 21.09
N ALA A 198 2.72 -17.90 21.95
CA ALA A 198 3.17 -16.72 22.65
C ALA A 198 3.93 -15.78 21.70
N GLU A 199 4.87 -16.32 20.92
CA GLU A 199 5.76 -15.58 20.04
C GLU A 199 5.00 -14.89 18.89
N LEU A 200 4.01 -15.56 18.30
CA LEU A 200 3.27 -15.08 17.13
C LEU A 200 1.92 -14.46 17.48
N ARG A 201 1.70 -14.12 18.74
CA ARG A 201 0.49 -13.40 19.16
C ARG A 201 0.50 -12.00 18.56
N ASP A 202 -0.65 -11.60 17.99
CA ASP A 202 -0.91 -10.27 17.46
C ASP A 202 0.12 -9.79 16.41
N VAL A 203 0.68 -10.73 15.64
CA VAL A 203 1.68 -10.41 14.60
C VAL A 203 1.04 -9.51 13.53
N PRO A 204 1.66 -8.36 13.21
CA PRO A 204 1.18 -7.52 12.11
C PRO A 204 1.53 -8.16 10.77
N GLN A 205 0.65 -8.00 9.78
CA GLN A 205 0.97 -8.30 8.40
C GLN A 205 2.03 -7.31 7.90
N LEU A 206 3.07 -7.80 7.21
CA LEU A 206 4.09 -6.95 6.60
C LEU A 206 3.49 -6.10 5.47
N ALA A 207 3.56 -4.78 5.62
CA ALA A 207 2.91 -3.82 4.73
C ALA A 207 3.89 -3.17 3.74
N LEU A 208 4.49 -3.99 2.85
CA LEU A 208 5.41 -3.46 1.84
C LEU A 208 4.69 -2.55 0.83
N PRO A 209 5.33 -1.45 0.36
CA PRO A 209 4.81 -0.66 -0.74
C PRO A 209 4.74 -1.51 -2.02
N THR A 210 3.54 -1.74 -2.53
CA THR A 210 3.30 -2.45 -3.80
C THR A 210 3.07 -1.44 -4.93
N ASP A 211 3.36 -1.85 -6.16
CA ASP A 211 3.10 -1.05 -7.37
C ASP A 211 1.67 -1.22 -7.87
N PHE A 212 1.08 -2.37 -7.56
CA PHE A 212 -0.28 -2.73 -7.93
C PHE A 212 -1.12 -3.03 -6.67
N PRO A 213 -2.45 -2.81 -6.74
CA PRO A 213 -3.34 -3.20 -5.64
C PRO A 213 -3.32 -4.72 -5.47
N ARG A 214 -3.24 -5.17 -4.21
CA ARG A 214 -3.25 -6.60 -3.89
C ARG A 214 -4.57 -7.25 -4.36
N PRO A 215 -4.52 -8.35 -5.13
CA PRO A 215 -5.72 -9.07 -5.54
C PRO A 215 -6.33 -9.85 -4.36
N SER A 216 -7.61 -10.20 -4.47
CA SER A 216 -8.31 -11.02 -3.46
C SER A 216 -7.80 -12.46 -3.40
N VAL A 217 -7.20 -12.95 -4.48
CA VAL A 217 -6.49 -14.23 -4.56
C VAL A 217 -5.16 -13.97 -5.26
N LEU A 218 -4.06 -14.29 -4.59
CA LEU A 218 -2.72 -14.16 -5.17
C LEU A 218 -2.42 -15.41 -6.03
N SER A 219 -2.03 -15.20 -7.29
CA SER A 219 -1.55 -16.29 -8.13
C SER A 219 -0.10 -16.64 -7.78
N ALA A 220 0.40 -17.72 -8.36
CA ALA A 220 1.81 -18.10 -8.26
C ALA A 220 2.70 -17.38 -9.27
N ASP A 221 2.14 -16.51 -10.12
CA ASP A 221 2.92 -15.83 -11.15
C ASP A 221 3.94 -14.92 -10.48
N GLY A 222 5.21 -15.15 -10.81
CA GLY A 222 6.31 -14.41 -10.26
C GLY A 222 7.38 -14.17 -11.31
N ALA A 223 8.42 -13.47 -10.88
CA ALA A 223 9.63 -13.28 -11.67
C ALA A 223 10.83 -13.38 -10.74
N VAL A 224 12.00 -13.63 -11.34
CA VAL A 224 13.25 -13.76 -10.61
C VAL A 224 14.20 -12.63 -11.01
N LEU A 225 14.90 -12.06 -10.03
CA LEU A 225 15.98 -11.11 -10.24
C LEU A 225 17.24 -11.60 -9.53
N ARG A 226 18.36 -11.60 -10.26
CA ARG A 226 19.68 -11.95 -9.72
C ARG A 226 20.59 -10.73 -9.71
N ARG A 227 21.30 -10.51 -8.61
CA ARG A 227 22.30 -9.45 -8.45
C ARG A 227 23.61 -10.04 -7.93
N PRO A 228 24.75 -9.82 -8.61
CA PRO A 228 26.02 -10.33 -8.14
C PRO A 228 26.41 -9.67 -6.81
N VAL A 229 27.06 -10.45 -5.95
CA VAL A 229 27.62 -10.00 -4.68
C VAL A 229 29.12 -10.21 -4.73
N GLU A 230 29.88 -9.18 -4.38
CA GLU A 230 31.34 -9.26 -4.36
C GLU A 230 31.79 -10.32 -3.34
N PRO A 231 32.65 -11.30 -3.71
CA PRO A 231 33.14 -12.31 -2.78
C PRO A 231 33.78 -11.72 -1.52
N ARG A 232 34.54 -10.63 -1.68
CA ARG A 232 35.14 -9.87 -0.57
C ARG A 232 34.13 -9.32 0.42
N LEU A 233 32.92 -8.94 -0.02
CA LEU A 233 31.88 -8.46 0.89
C LEU A 233 31.40 -9.59 1.79
N VAL A 234 31.17 -10.77 1.23
CA VAL A 234 30.78 -11.98 1.99
C VAL A 234 31.85 -12.38 3.00
N GLU A 235 33.12 -12.36 2.59
CA GLU A 235 34.26 -12.62 3.49
C GLU A 235 34.29 -11.66 4.68
N ARG A 236 34.15 -10.35 4.41
CA ARG A 236 34.14 -9.30 5.45
C ARG A 236 32.94 -9.40 6.38
N LEU A 237 31.74 -9.65 5.83
CA LEU A 237 30.53 -9.88 6.65
C LEU A 237 30.67 -11.12 7.53
N THR A 238 31.26 -12.18 6.99
CA THR A 238 31.52 -13.42 7.75
C THR A 238 32.53 -13.17 8.87
N ALA A 239 33.59 -12.41 8.62
CA ALA A 239 34.56 -12.02 9.63
C ALA A 239 33.93 -11.12 10.71
N TRP A 240 33.11 -10.14 10.31
CA TRP A 240 32.36 -9.28 11.22
C TRP A 240 31.43 -10.09 12.12
N ALA A 241 30.65 -11.01 11.54
CA ALA A 241 29.78 -11.91 12.28
C ALA A 241 30.55 -12.74 13.31
N ARG A 242 31.67 -13.35 12.89
CA ARG A 242 32.53 -14.15 13.78
C ARG A 242 33.10 -13.33 14.94
N SER A 243 33.53 -12.09 14.69
CA SER A 243 34.08 -11.21 15.72
C SER A 243 33.08 -10.88 16.84
N ARG A 244 31.77 -11.01 16.57
CA ARG A 244 30.67 -10.77 17.50
C ARG A 244 29.97 -12.07 17.95
N GLY A 245 30.59 -13.22 17.71
CA GLY A 245 30.06 -14.53 18.14
C GLY A 245 28.75 -14.92 17.44
N THR A 246 28.51 -14.44 16.22
CA THR A 246 27.30 -14.72 15.45
C THR A 246 27.62 -15.28 14.06
N THR A 247 26.59 -15.56 13.26
CA THR A 247 26.70 -16.16 11.93
C THR A 247 26.40 -15.16 10.82
N LEU A 248 26.87 -15.43 9.60
CA LEU A 248 26.49 -14.65 8.41
C LEU A 248 24.97 -14.55 8.27
N PHE A 249 24.26 -15.66 8.49
CA PHE A 249 22.79 -15.72 8.47
C PHE A 249 22.15 -14.72 9.44
N THR A 250 22.61 -14.66 10.69
CA THR A 250 22.03 -13.73 11.67
C THR A 250 22.26 -12.27 11.29
N VAL A 251 23.43 -11.95 10.73
CA VAL A 251 23.73 -10.57 10.26
C VAL A 251 22.87 -10.19 9.07
N THR A 252 22.72 -11.08 8.09
CA THR A 252 21.89 -10.83 6.91
C THR A 252 20.41 -10.77 7.27
N LEU A 253 19.95 -11.58 8.22
CA LEU A 253 18.59 -11.52 8.74
C LEU A 253 18.29 -10.18 9.43
N ALA A 254 19.18 -9.71 10.31
CA ALA A 254 19.03 -8.41 10.96
C ALA A 254 19.08 -7.25 9.96
N ALA A 255 19.96 -7.34 8.95
CA ALA A 255 20.04 -6.36 7.87
C ALA A 255 18.76 -6.34 7.03
N TYR A 256 18.20 -7.51 6.72
CA TYR A 256 16.98 -7.58 5.93
C TYR A 256 15.78 -7.02 6.70
N ALA A 257 15.67 -7.37 7.99
CA ALA A 257 14.67 -6.80 8.89
C ALA A 257 14.77 -5.26 8.98
N SER A 258 15.99 -4.73 9.04
CA SER A 258 16.27 -3.29 9.05
C SER A 258 15.75 -2.59 7.80
N VAL A 259 15.94 -3.19 6.63
CA VAL A 259 15.45 -2.64 5.36
C VAL A 259 13.92 -2.77 5.28
N LEU A 260 13.36 -3.94 5.58
CA LEU A 260 11.92 -4.18 5.54
C LEU A 260 11.14 -3.26 6.49
N SER A 261 11.65 -3.06 7.70
CA SER A 261 11.07 -2.15 8.69
C SER A 261 10.93 -0.72 8.15
N ARG A 262 11.96 -0.22 7.43
CA ARG A 262 11.93 1.11 6.80
C ARG A 262 10.93 1.18 5.65
N TYR A 263 10.89 0.16 4.78
CA TYR A 263 9.93 0.09 3.68
C TYR A 263 8.48 0.02 4.16
N ALA A 264 8.21 -0.79 5.18
CA ALA A 264 6.87 -1.00 5.70
C ALA A 264 6.46 0.05 6.76
N ARG A 265 7.41 0.84 7.27
CA ARG A 265 7.27 1.70 8.46
C ARG A 265 6.67 0.93 9.65
N GLN A 266 7.24 -0.25 9.90
CA GLN A 266 6.83 -1.16 10.96
C GLN A 266 8.00 -1.45 11.89
N ASP A 267 7.75 -1.42 13.19
CA ASP A 267 8.75 -1.77 14.21
C ASP A 267 8.86 -3.29 14.42
N GLU A 268 7.96 -4.07 13.84
CA GLU A 268 7.98 -5.52 13.94
C GLU A 268 7.88 -6.14 12.54
N VAL A 269 8.74 -7.11 12.28
CA VAL A 269 8.75 -7.85 11.02
C VAL A 269 8.83 -9.34 11.29
N VAL A 270 8.11 -10.14 10.50
CA VAL A 270 8.19 -11.60 10.53
C VAL A 270 8.71 -12.10 9.20
N ILE A 271 9.81 -12.85 9.26
CA ILE A 271 10.52 -13.35 8.09
C ILE A 271 10.50 -14.88 8.13
N GLY A 272 10.03 -15.50 7.06
CA GLY A 272 10.08 -16.95 6.90
C GLY A 272 11.50 -17.43 6.64
N VAL A 273 11.96 -18.40 7.43
CA VAL A 273 13.28 -19.01 7.26
C VAL A 273 13.12 -20.50 7.02
N PRO A 274 13.41 -21.00 5.81
CA PRO A 274 13.39 -22.44 5.55
C PRO A 274 14.54 -23.14 6.28
N VAL A 275 14.25 -24.28 6.89
CA VAL A 275 15.23 -25.16 7.54
C VAL A 275 15.15 -26.56 6.95
N ALA A 276 16.28 -27.22 6.76
CA ALA A 276 16.34 -28.56 6.16
C ALA A 276 15.61 -29.62 7.00
N ASN A 277 15.47 -29.37 8.31
CA ASN A 277 14.76 -30.21 9.28
C ASN A 277 15.21 -31.69 9.21
N ARG A 278 16.53 -31.88 9.18
CA ARG A 278 17.25 -33.15 9.26
C ARG A 278 18.15 -33.06 10.49
N MET A 279 17.66 -33.59 11.61
CA MET A 279 18.22 -33.34 12.94
C MET A 279 19.16 -34.47 13.40
N ASP A 280 19.12 -35.61 12.71
CA ASP A 280 20.01 -36.74 12.96
C ASP A 280 20.65 -37.28 11.67
N GLU A 281 21.72 -38.09 11.82
CA GLU A 281 22.41 -38.73 10.69
C GLU A 281 21.52 -39.69 9.89
N ALA A 282 20.45 -40.21 10.49
CA ALA A 282 19.54 -41.16 9.85
C ALA A 282 18.66 -40.47 8.78
N GLU A 283 18.34 -39.19 8.99
CA GLU A 283 17.53 -38.33 8.12
C GLU A 283 18.31 -37.70 6.96
N GLU A 284 19.63 -37.52 7.10
CA GLU A 284 20.49 -36.86 6.10
C GLU A 284 20.41 -37.48 4.69
N ARG A 285 20.08 -38.78 4.62
CA ARG A 285 19.99 -39.56 3.37
C ARG A 285 18.56 -39.84 2.92
N VAL A 286 17.56 -39.34 3.65
CA VAL A 286 16.16 -39.54 3.29
C VAL A 286 15.76 -38.56 2.19
N VAL A 287 15.27 -39.11 1.08
CA VAL A 287 14.62 -38.34 0.01
C VAL A 287 13.16 -38.12 0.36
N GLY A 288 12.72 -36.86 0.32
CA GLY A 288 11.33 -36.47 0.56
C GLY A 288 11.19 -35.00 0.91
N CYS A 289 9.97 -34.57 1.24
CA CYS A 289 9.72 -33.23 1.74
C CYS A 289 9.94 -33.17 3.25
N LEU A 290 11.17 -32.86 3.69
CA LEU A 290 11.48 -32.73 5.13
C LEU A 290 11.53 -31.26 5.56
N VAL A 291 11.84 -30.35 4.62
CA VAL A 291 11.92 -28.90 4.86
C VAL A 291 10.77 -28.38 5.73
N ASN A 292 11.14 -27.65 6.78
CA ASN A 292 10.20 -26.87 7.59
C ASN A 292 10.46 -25.37 7.37
N THR A 293 9.53 -24.50 7.74
CA THR A 293 9.71 -23.04 7.63
C THR A 293 9.38 -22.38 8.95
N LEU A 294 10.33 -21.61 9.49
CA LEU A 294 10.21 -20.96 10.79
C LEU A 294 9.87 -19.48 10.61
N PRO A 295 8.77 -18.97 11.19
CA PRO A 295 8.45 -17.55 11.20
C PRO A 295 9.30 -16.83 12.27
N ILE A 296 10.40 -16.19 11.88
CA ILE A 296 11.24 -15.44 12.83
C ILE A 296 10.69 -14.03 12.97
N ARG A 297 10.11 -13.72 14.13
CA ARG A 297 9.68 -12.38 14.54
C ARG A 297 10.88 -11.58 15.04
N LEU A 298 11.02 -10.36 14.56
CA LEU A 298 12.06 -9.42 14.97
C LEU A 298 11.41 -8.11 15.39
N ASP A 299 11.78 -7.67 16.60
CA ASP A 299 11.33 -6.44 17.22
C ASP A 299 12.42 -5.36 17.10
N LEU A 300 12.11 -4.30 16.36
CA LEU A 300 12.89 -3.09 16.14
C LEU A 300 12.33 -1.90 16.94
N SER A 301 11.36 -2.12 17.82
CA SER A 301 10.83 -1.08 18.70
C SER A 301 11.93 -0.51 19.60
N GLY A 302 11.82 0.78 19.88
CA GLY A 302 12.85 1.54 20.59
C GLY A 302 14.06 1.92 19.73
N ARG A 303 14.03 1.62 18.42
CA ARG A 303 15.10 1.95 17.44
C ARG A 303 16.48 1.48 17.90
N PRO A 304 16.67 0.16 18.12
CA PRO A 304 17.95 -0.38 18.57
C PRO A 304 19.03 -0.12 17.51
N GLY A 305 20.26 0.16 17.96
CA GLY A 305 21.41 0.18 17.05
C GLY A 305 21.64 -1.19 16.42
N PHE A 306 22.27 -1.23 15.25
CA PHE A 306 22.35 -2.47 14.47
C PHE A 306 22.99 -3.67 15.21
N ALA A 307 24.01 -3.43 16.04
CA ALA A 307 24.64 -4.47 16.83
C ALA A 307 23.68 -5.11 17.86
N GLU A 308 22.81 -4.31 18.46
CA GLU A 308 21.76 -4.82 19.36
C GLU A 308 20.72 -5.61 18.58
N LEU A 309 20.32 -5.14 17.39
CA LEU A 309 19.38 -5.85 16.53
C LEU A 309 19.93 -7.22 16.08
N VAL A 310 21.24 -7.32 15.79
CA VAL A 310 21.89 -8.61 15.50
C VAL A 310 21.77 -9.57 16.69
N GLU A 311 21.92 -9.08 17.92
CA GLU A 311 21.74 -9.89 19.13
C GLU A 311 20.28 -10.30 19.34
N ARG A 312 19.31 -9.41 19.07
CA ARG A 312 17.88 -9.74 19.06
C ARG A 312 17.59 -10.83 18.02
N ALA A 313 18.13 -10.70 16.81
CA ALA A 313 17.98 -11.68 15.74
C ALA A 313 18.62 -13.03 16.10
N ARG A 314 19.78 -13.02 16.78
CA ARG A 314 20.44 -14.22 17.28
C ARG A 314 19.54 -14.97 18.27
N ARG A 315 19.00 -14.26 19.27
CA ARG A 315 18.10 -14.83 20.28
C ARG A 315 16.82 -15.38 19.67
N ALA A 316 16.17 -14.61 18.80
CA ALA A 316 14.95 -15.04 18.10
C ALA A 316 15.19 -16.30 17.24
N SER A 317 16.31 -16.31 16.48
CA SER A 317 16.68 -17.47 15.65
C SER A 317 16.96 -18.71 16.51
N MET A 318 17.70 -18.58 17.62
CA MET A 318 17.98 -19.70 18.51
C MET A 318 16.71 -20.26 19.17
N ALA A 319 15.79 -19.39 19.60
CA ALA A 319 14.51 -19.80 20.17
C ALA A 319 13.64 -20.53 19.12
N ALA A 320 13.60 -20.03 17.89
CA ALA A 320 12.93 -20.67 16.77
C ALA A 320 13.56 -22.04 16.44
N PHE A 321 14.89 -22.15 16.39
CA PHE A 321 15.60 -23.41 16.13
C PHE A 321 15.42 -24.44 17.24
N ALA A 322 15.27 -24.00 18.50
CA ALA A 322 14.97 -24.90 19.62
C ALA A 322 13.56 -25.52 19.54
N ASN A 323 12.66 -24.95 18.74
CA ASN A 323 11.28 -25.39 18.53
C ASN A 323 10.99 -25.71 17.05
N GLN A 324 12.02 -26.07 16.27
CA GLN A 324 11.92 -26.28 14.81
C GLN A 324 11.24 -27.59 14.43
N ASP A 325 11.08 -28.50 15.38
CA ASP A 325 10.39 -29.78 15.27
C ASP A 325 8.87 -29.61 15.13
N VAL A 326 8.32 -28.48 15.57
CA VAL A 326 6.92 -28.10 15.34
C VAL A 326 6.71 -27.80 13.86
N PRO A 327 5.83 -28.55 13.17
CA PRO A 327 5.57 -28.33 11.75
C PRO A 327 4.91 -26.96 11.51
N PHE A 328 5.33 -26.24 10.46
CA PHE A 328 4.76 -24.94 10.09
C PHE A 328 3.23 -24.94 10.00
N GLU A 329 2.64 -26.03 9.52
CA GLU A 329 1.19 -26.19 9.42
C GLU A 329 0.50 -26.14 10.78
N GLN A 330 1.14 -26.72 11.80
CA GLN A 330 0.64 -26.73 13.17
C GLN A 330 0.83 -25.36 13.83
N ILE A 331 1.93 -24.66 13.50
CA ILE A 331 2.12 -23.26 13.88
C ILE A 331 0.95 -22.42 13.35
N VAL A 332 0.69 -22.45 12.04
CA VAL A 332 -0.41 -21.70 11.42
C VAL A 332 -1.76 -22.04 12.03
N ALA A 333 -2.06 -23.34 12.22
CA ALA A 333 -3.33 -23.76 12.81
C ALA A 333 -3.52 -23.28 14.25
N ALA A 334 -2.43 -23.11 15.01
CA ALA A 334 -2.47 -22.67 16.39
C ALA A 334 -2.49 -21.15 16.57
N THR A 335 -2.06 -20.38 15.57
CA THR A 335 -1.83 -18.93 15.69
C THR A 335 -2.68 -18.06 14.77
N VAL A 336 -3.22 -18.62 13.68
CA VAL A 336 -3.99 -17.87 12.69
C VAL A 336 -5.46 -18.28 12.74
N GLY A 337 -6.34 -17.31 13.02
CA GLY A 337 -7.79 -17.53 13.07
C GLY A 337 -8.40 -17.80 11.68
N GLU A 338 -8.40 -16.78 10.81
CA GLU A 338 -8.92 -16.90 9.44
C GLU A 338 -7.78 -16.99 8.42
N ARG A 339 -7.88 -17.95 7.49
CA ARG A 339 -6.94 -18.04 6.36
C ARG A 339 -7.38 -17.09 5.24
N GLN A 340 -6.40 -16.41 4.64
CA GLN A 340 -6.63 -15.55 3.48
C GLN A 340 -5.97 -16.13 2.22
N LEU A 341 -6.59 -15.90 1.06
CA LEU A 341 -6.04 -16.30 -0.25
C LEU A 341 -5.21 -15.20 -0.91
N SER A 342 -5.22 -13.99 -0.36
CA SER A 342 -4.52 -12.82 -0.90
C SER A 342 -3.05 -12.74 -0.45
N HIS A 343 -2.64 -13.52 0.55
CA HIS A 343 -1.29 -13.54 1.10
C HIS A 343 -1.02 -14.79 1.96
N ALA A 344 0.25 -15.07 2.23
CA ALA A 344 0.67 -16.14 3.14
C ALA A 344 0.39 -15.78 4.63
N PRO A 345 0.03 -16.76 5.48
CA PRO A 345 -0.68 -16.51 6.74
C PRO A 345 0.12 -15.87 7.89
N LEU A 346 1.45 -16.02 7.92
CA LEU A 346 2.28 -15.54 9.04
C LEU A 346 3.39 -14.56 8.62
N PHE A 347 3.83 -14.63 7.38
CA PHE A 347 4.85 -13.75 6.82
C PHE A 347 4.64 -13.65 5.31
N GLN A 348 5.00 -12.50 4.76
CA GLN A 348 4.87 -12.19 3.34
C GLN A 348 6.22 -12.29 2.62
N THR A 349 7.29 -12.50 3.38
CA THR A 349 8.65 -12.58 2.86
C THR A 349 9.49 -13.65 3.54
N SER A 350 10.49 -14.16 2.83
CA SER A 350 11.41 -15.18 3.33
C SER A 350 12.86 -14.80 3.09
N LEU A 351 13.77 -15.30 3.95
CA LEU A 351 15.21 -15.20 3.75
C LEU A 351 15.87 -16.58 3.79
N THR A 352 16.66 -16.87 2.76
CA THR A 352 17.53 -18.06 2.69
C THR A 352 18.98 -17.63 2.55
N VAL A 353 19.90 -18.25 3.30
CA VAL A 353 21.35 -18.12 3.08
C VAL A 353 21.86 -19.49 2.64
N GLN A 354 22.17 -19.63 1.36
CA GLN A 354 22.60 -20.88 0.74
C GLN A 354 24.12 -20.97 0.77
N ASN A 355 24.68 -21.90 1.54
CA ASN A 355 26.13 -22.02 1.77
C ASN A 355 26.72 -23.40 1.46
N PHE A 356 25.92 -24.35 0.95
CA PHE A 356 26.37 -25.68 0.53
C PHE A 356 26.20 -25.84 -0.99
N PRO A 357 27.25 -26.26 -1.71
CA PRO A 357 27.15 -26.49 -3.15
C PRO A 357 26.37 -27.78 -3.45
N PHE A 358 25.52 -27.75 -4.48
CA PHE A 358 25.03 -28.97 -5.09
C PHE A 358 26.15 -29.55 -5.96
N ALA A 359 26.84 -30.59 -5.46
CA ALA A 359 27.82 -31.30 -6.28
C ALA A 359 27.08 -32.15 -7.31
N PHE A 360 27.21 -31.81 -8.60
CA PHE A 360 26.74 -32.64 -9.70
C PHE A 360 27.81 -33.71 -9.98
N PRO A 361 27.57 -34.99 -9.64
CA PRO A 361 28.51 -36.06 -9.95
C PRO A 361 28.66 -36.23 -11.47
N GLU A 362 29.87 -36.55 -11.93
CA GLU A 362 30.07 -36.99 -13.31
C GLU A 362 29.46 -38.37 -13.53
N PHE A 363 28.98 -38.60 -14.75
CA PHE A 363 28.57 -39.91 -15.21
C PHE A 363 29.75 -40.56 -15.96
N ASP A 364 29.83 -41.89 -15.93
CA ASP A 364 30.84 -42.62 -16.69
C ASP A 364 30.84 -42.23 -18.18
N GLY A 365 31.92 -41.56 -18.61
CA GLY A 365 32.10 -41.10 -19.99
C GLY A 365 31.24 -39.91 -20.39
N VAL A 366 30.64 -39.20 -19.43
CA VAL A 366 29.78 -38.02 -19.66
C VAL A 366 30.02 -36.96 -18.58
N THR A 367 30.48 -35.79 -19.00
CA THR A 367 30.62 -34.61 -18.13
C THR A 367 29.27 -33.93 -17.94
N VAL A 368 28.98 -33.50 -16.71
CA VAL A 368 27.72 -32.87 -16.33
C VAL A 368 27.96 -31.39 -16.08
N THR A 369 27.14 -30.53 -16.68
CA THR A 369 27.12 -29.08 -16.38
C THR A 369 25.71 -28.70 -15.96
N GLU A 370 25.58 -28.05 -14.80
CA GLU A 370 24.28 -27.54 -14.33
C GLU A 370 23.71 -26.49 -15.29
N VAL A 371 22.39 -26.53 -15.48
CA VAL A 371 21.64 -25.48 -16.15
C VAL A 371 20.71 -24.86 -15.13
N ASP A 372 20.83 -23.54 -14.96
CA ASP A 372 19.90 -22.80 -14.13
C ASP A 372 18.56 -22.71 -14.86
N VAL A 373 17.58 -23.50 -14.40
CA VAL A 373 16.23 -23.50 -14.94
C VAL A 373 15.30 -22.81 -13.96
N GLU A 374 15.00 -21.55 -14.26
CA GLU A 374 14.05 -20.77 -13.47
C GLU A 374 12.62 -21.13 -13.87
N VAL A 375 11.78 -21.32 -12.87
CA VAL A 375 10.33 -21.33 -13.03
C VAL A 375 9.87 -19.97 -12.56
N ASP A 376 9.22 -19.19 -13.42
CA ASP A 376 8.75 -17.82 -13.13
C ASP A 376 7.59 -17.82 -12.14
N VAL A 377 7.91 -18.12 -10.88
CA VAL A 377 6.95 -18.31 -9.79
C VAL A 377 7.44 -17.72 -8.49
N THR A 378 6.49 -17.42 -7.61
CA THR A 378 6.79 -17.09 -6.22
C THR A 378 5.83 -17.80 -5.28
N LYS A 379 6.32 -18.13 -4.07
CA LYS A 379 5.51 -18.68 -2.97
C LYS A 379 5.00 -17.60 -2.02
N PHE A 380 5.63 -16.43 -2.06
CA PHE A 380 5.40 -15.29 -1.15
C PHE A 380 5.30 -14.00 -1.95
N ASP A 381 5.08 -12.87 -1.27
CA ASP A 381 5.14 -11.57 -1.97
C ASP A 381 6.58 -11.34 -2.51
N LEU A 382 7.59 -11.65 -1.68
CA LEU A 382 9.01 -11.54 -2.00
C LEU A 382 9.83 -12.59 -1.24
N GLY A 383 10.52 -13.49 -1.93
CA GLY A 383 11.52 -14.40 -1.36
C GLY A 383 12.94 -13.96 -1.68
N LEU A 384 13.81 -13.85 -0.68
CA LEU A 384 15.20 -13.44 -0.84
C LEU A 384 16.16 -14.60 -0.52
N THR A 385 17.11 -14.86 -1.42
CA THR A 385 18.19 -15.81 -1.21
C THR A 385 19.54 -15.11 -1.38
N LEU A 386 20.41 -15.22 -0.39
CA LEU A 386 21.84 -14.94 -0.54
C LEU A 386 22.57 -16.27 -0.78
N ASP A 387 23.03 -16.48 -2.01
CA ASP A 387 23.82 -17.65 -2.37
C ASP A 387 25.32 -17.34 -2.25
N VAL A 388 25.99 -18.11 -1.39
CA VAL A 388 27.44 -18.08 -1.15
C VAL A 388 28.05 -19.46 -1.34
N SER A 389 27.31 -20.39 -1.97
CA SER A 389 27.74 -21.77 -2.20
C SER A 389 28.73 -21.89 -3.35
N THR A 390 28.79 -20.88 -4.23
CA THR A 390 29.67 -20.83 -5.39
C THR A 390 30.77 -19.78 -5.22
N ALA A 391 31.79 -19.82 -6.09
CA ALA A 391 32.84 -18.81 -6.13
C ALA A 391 32.35 -17.40 -6.55
N ALA A 392 31.13 -17.30 -7.09
CA ALA A 392 30.50 -16.06 -7.51
C ALA A 392 29.17 -15.85 -6.75
N PRO A 393 29.22 -15.32 -5.51
CA PRO A 393 28.03 -15.11 -4.71
C PRO A 393 27.03 -14.18 -5.39
N PHE A 394 25.74 -14.39 -5.13
CA PHE A 394 24.67 -13.55 -5.68
C PHE A 394 23.47 -13.46 -4.73
N LEU A 395 22.73 -12.35 -4.83
CA LEU A 395 21.38 -12.25 -4.31
C LEU A 395 20.39 -12.68 -5.39
N ARG A 396 19.37 -13.42 -4.99
CA ARG A 396 18.25 -13.82 -5.82
C ARG A 396 16.95 -13.42 -5.14
N ALA A 397 16.12 -12.66 -5.83
CA ALA A 397 14.77 -12.31 -5.40
C ALA A 397 13.74 -13.00 -6.29
N GLU A 398 12.85 -13.78 -5.69
CA GLU A 398 11.60 -14.23 -6.30
C GLU A 398 10.50 -13.28 -5.84
N TYR A 399 9.67 -12.74 -6.73
CA TYR A 399 8.63 -11.79 -6.32
C TYR A 399 7.37 -11.94 -7.16
N SER A 400 6.24 -11.51 -6.60
CA SER A 400 4.96 -11.54 -7.30
C SER A 400 4.85 -10.39 -8.31
N THR A 401 4.65 -10.72 -9.58
CA THR A 401 4.41 -9.73 -10.65
C THR A 401 3.02 -9.10 -10.55
N GLN A 402 2.13 -9.65 -9.71
CA GLN A 402 0.84 -9.04 -9.37
C GLN A 402 0.97 -7.92 -8.32
N LEU A 403 2.12 -7.77 -7.68
CA LEU A 403 2.35 -6.79 -6.61
C LEU A 403 3.47 -5.80 -6.93
N PHE A 404 4.54 -6.25 -7.58
CA PHE A 404 5.74 -5.44 -7.81
C PHE A 404 6.15 -5.41 -9.27
N THR A 405 6.73 -4.28 -9.68
CA THR A 405 7.49 -4.20 -10.93
C THR A 405 8.96 -4.60 -10.71
N PRO A 406 9.69 -4.99 -11.77
CA PRO A 406 11.12 -5.30 -11.67
C PRO A 406 11.97 -4.16 -11.11
N GLU A 407 11.58 -2.91 -11.36
CA GLU A 407 12.29 -1.71 -10.91
C GLU A 407 12.18 -1.53 -9.39
N THR A 408 10.99 -1.79 -8.82
CA THR A 408 10.76 -1.75 -7.37
C THR A 408 11.62 -2.77 -6.64
N VAL A 409 11.64 -4.02 -7.10
CA VAL A 409 12.44 -5.08 -6.48
C VAL A 409 13.94 -4.85 -6.70
N THR A 410 14.34 -4.35 -7.87
CA THR A 410 15.73 -3.93 -8.11
C THR A 410 16.18 -2.86 -7.11
N THR A 411 15.34 -1.87 -6.83
CA THR A 411 15.66 -0.80 -5.88
C THR A 411 15.78 -1.35 -4.46
N LEU A 412 14.87 -2.23 -4.04
CA LEU A 412 14.96 -2.91 -2.75
C LEU A 412 16.25 -3.73 -2.60
N LEU A 413 16.64 -4.48 -3.63
CA LEU A 413 17.89 -5.23 -3.63
C LEU A 413 19.12 -4.32 -3.58
N ALA A 414 19.10 -3.18 -4.26
CA ALA A 414 20.17 -2.20 -4.21
C ALA A 414 20.32 -1.63 -2.79
N HIS A 415 19.21 -1.21 -2.16
CA HIS A 415 19.19 -0.75 -0.77
C HIS A 415 19.73 -1.81 0.20
N TYR A 416 19.32 -3.07 0.04
CA TYR A 416 19.82 -4.16 0.87
C TYR A 416 21.33 -4.40 0.68
N LEU A 417 21.84 -4.36 -0.56
CA LEU A 417 23.28 -4.46 -0.81
C LEU A 417 24.06 -3.28 -0.25
N THR A 418 23.55 -2.06 -0.39
CA THR A 418 24.14 -0.85 0.19
C THR A 418 24.21 -0.97 1.71
N PHE A 419 23.14 -1.45 2.35
CA PHE A 419 23.11 -1.72 3.78
C PHE A 419 24.17 -2.74 4.18
N LEU A 420 24.27 -3.87 3.47
CA LEU A 420 25.29 -4.90 3.74
C LEU A 420 26.72 -4.37 3.59
N ARG A 421 27.01 -3.52 2.60
CA ARG A 421 28.31 -2.86 2.43
C ARG A 421 28.60 -1.90 3.59
N SER A 422 27.60 -1.12 3.99
CA SER A 422 27.72 -0.14 5.06
C SER A 422 28.14 -0.76 6.39
N ILE A 423 27.67 -1.99 6.72
CA ILE A 423 28.06 -2.74 7.93
C ILE A 423 29.59 -2.90 8.04
N VAL A 424 30.27 -3.19 6.93
CA VAL A 424 31.69 -3.54 6.95
C VAL A 424 32.59 -2.33 6.71
N ASP A 425 32.09 -1.30 6.03
CA ASP A 425 32.85 -0.07 5.72
C ASP A 425 32.90 0.89 6.91
N GLY A 426 31.90 0.87 7.78
CA GLY A 426 31.87 1.61 9.05
C GLY A 426 31.36 0.73 10.20
N PRO A 427 32.17 -0.22 10.72
CA PRO A 427 31.70 -1.25 11.67
C PRO A 427 31.21 -0.72 13.02
N ASP A 428 31.53 0.53 13.35
CA ASP A 428 31.09 1.24 14.56
C ASP A 428 30.00 2.28 14.27
N ALA A 429 29.63 2.50 13.01
CA ALA A 429 28.58 3.42 12.59
C ALA A 429 27.25 2.66 12.38
N GLU A 430 26.13 3.39 12.47
CA GLU A 430 24.82 2.82 12.12
C GLU A 430 24.75 2.60 10.61
N PRO A 431 24.46 1.38 10.13
CA PRO A 431 24.44 1.11 8.70
C PRO A 431 23.32 1.86 7.98
N SER A 432 23.63 2.35 6.78
CA SER A 432 22.68 3.05 5.90
C SER A 432 22.35 2.20 4.68
N MET A 433 21.08 2.20 4.26
CA MET A 433 20.67 1.63 2.97
C MET A 433 20.69 2.65 1.82
N VAL A 434 20.90 3.93 2.15
CA VAL A 434 21.01 5.05 1.21
C VAL A 434 22.49 5.40 1.07
N ASP A 435 23.03 5.29 -0.14
CA ASP A 435 24.41 5.67 -0.42
C ASP A 435 24.55 7.19 -0.66
N GLU A 436 25.79 7.66 -0.82
CA GLU A 436 26.05 9.09 -1.01
C GLU A 436 25.43 9.65 -2.29
N ALA A 437 25.39 8.86 -3.37
CA ALA A 437 24.85 9.31 -4.65
C ALA A 437 23.32 9.46 -4.57
N GLU A 438 22.64 8.51 -3.93
CA GLU A 438 21.21 8.59 -3.68
C GLU A 438 20.88 9.69 -2.67
N ARG A 439 21.69 9.87 -1.62
CA ARG A 439 21.53 10.98 -0.67
C ARG A 439 21.54 12.31 -1.41
N LEU A 440 22.56 12.57 -2.23
CA LEU A 440 22.67 13.80 -3.03
C LEU A 440 21.52 13.96 -4.02
N LEU A 441 21.08 12.86 -4.65
CA LEU A 441 19.88 12.89 -5.51
C LEU A 441 18.65 13.36 -4.72
N LEU A 442 18.41 12.82 -3.52
CA LEU A 442 17.21 13.07 -2.73
C LEU A 442 17.23 14.42 -1.98
N THR A 443 18.41 14.99 -1.72
CA THR A 443 18.55 16.28 -1.02
C THR A 443 18.78 17.44 -1.98
N GLU A 444 19.46 17.20 -3.09
CA GLU A 444 19.84 18.21 -4.08
C GLU A 444 19.21 17.96 -5.45
N GLY A 445 19.34 16.75 -6.02
CA GLY A 445 18.98 16.47 -7.41
C GLY A 445 17.49 16.55 -7.75
N VAL A 446 16.61 16.12 -6.84
CA VAL A 446 15.13 16.19 -6.99
C VAL A 446 14.57 17.57 -6.64
N ASN A 447 15.39 18.44 -6.07
CA ASN A 447 15.02 19.79 -5.68
C ASN A 447 15.58 20.81 -6.67
N PRO A 448 14.95 21.98 -6.82
CA PRO A 448 15.56 23.10 -7.51
C PRO A 448 16.93 23.43 -6.91
N PRO A 449 17.93 23.89 -7.70
CA PRO A 449 19.23 24.28 -7.18
C PRO A 449 19.13 25.35 -6.07
N VAL A 450 19.92 25.21 -5.00
CA VAL A 450 20.00 26.27 -3.97
C VAL A 450 20.60 27.52 -4.61
N ALA A 451 19.80 28.56 -4.78
CA ALA A 451 20.29 29.82 -5.31
C ALA A 451 21.18 30.51 -4.26
N ARG A 452 22.39 30.95 -4.67
CA ARG A 452 23.32 31.70 -3.78
C ARG A 452 22.75 33.04 -3.30
N ARG A 453 21.73 33.56 -3.99
CA ARG A 453 20.91 34.71 -3.60
C ARG A 453 19.45 34.35 -3.90
N PRO A 454 18.48 34.70 -3.03
CA PRO A 454 17.07 34.55 -3.36
C PRO A 454 16.78 35.24 -4.70
N ALA A 455 16.09 34.56 -5.61
CA ALA A 455 15.54 35.25 -6.77
C ALA A 455 14.58 36.33 -6.25
N GLU A 456 14.75 37.56 -6.69
CA GLU A 456 13.78 38.62 -6.39
C GLU A 456 12.55 38.38 -7.28
N HIS A 457 11.56 37.68 -6.71
CA HIS A 457 10.26 37.53 -7.37
C HIS A 457 9.54 38.88 -7.39
N PRO A 458 8.97 39.31 -8.52
CA PRO A 458 8.24 40.57 -8.57
C PRO A 458 7.01 40.51 -7.66
N SER A 459 6.90 41.50 -6.77
CA SER A 459 5.76 41.61 -5.86
C SER A 459 4.41 41.48 -6.59
N VAL A 460 3.51 40.65 -6.08
CA VAL A 460 2.13 40.51 -6.57
C VAL A 460 1.45 41.89 -6.63
N LEU A 461 1.63 42.71 -5.59
CA LEU A 461 1.09 44.07 -5.55
C LEU A 461 1.66 44.94 -6.68
N ARG A 462 2.97 44.83 -6.94
CA ARG A 462 3.62 45.57 -8.03
C ARG A 462 3.06 45.18 -9.39
N ARG A 463 2.91 43.88 -9.66
CA ARG A 463 2.35 43.38 -10.92
C ARG A 463 0.91 43.82 -11.12
N PHE A 464 0.10 43.80 -10.06
CA PHE A 464 -1.24 44.37 -10.09
C PHE A 464 -1.21 45.86 -10.51
N VAL A 465 -0.38 46.68 -9.87
CA VAL A 465 -0.24 48.12 -10.21
C VAL A 465 0.24 48.32 -11.65
N GLU A 466 1.15 47.48 -12.14
CA GLU A 466 1.60 47.51 -13.54
C GLU A 466 0.46 47.16 -14.53
N HIS A 467 -0.47 46.29 -14.15
CA HIS A 467 -1.69 46.04 -14.93
C HIS A 467 -2.70 47.19 -14.87
N VAL A 468 -2.86 47.84 -13.72
CA VAL A 468 -3.66 49.08 -13.61
C VAL A 468 -3.18 50.14 -14.60
N ALA A 469 -1.86 50.28 -14.76
CA ALA A 469 -1.28 51.23 -15.71
C ALA A 469 -1.42 50.80 -17.18
N ARG A 470 -1.35 49.49 -17.49
CA ARG A 470 -1.41 48.96 -18.86
C ARG A 470 -2.83 48.81 -19.39
N THR A 471 -3.75 48.34 -18.57
CA THR A 471 -5.12 47.95 -18.95
C THR A 471 -6.14 48.45 -17.93
N PRO A 472 -6.24 49.78 -17.71
CA PRO A 472 -7.07 50.36 -16.64
C PRO A 472 -8.56 50.03 -16.75
N ASP A 473 -9.07 49.96 -17.99
CA ASP A 473 -10.49 49.77 -18.29
C ASP A 473 -10.90 48.28 -18.41
N ALA A 474 -9.95 47.35 -18.30
CA ALA A 474 -10.26 45.92 -18.29
C ALA A 474 -10.98 45.53 -16.99
N VAL A 475 -11.95 44.62 -17.08
CA VAL A 475 -12.70 44.11 -15.92
C VAL A 475 -11.78 43.22 -15.08
N ALA A 476 -11.46 43.67 -13.86
CA ALA A 476 -10.64 42.93 -12.91
C ALA A 476 -11.47 41.92 -12.12
N VAL A 477 -12.59 42.37 -11.57
CA VAL A 477 -13.45 41.55 -10.68
C VAL A 477 -14.90 41.64 -11.15
N ARG A 478 -15.55 40.48 -11.25
CA ARG A 478 -16.99 40.37 -11.49
C ARG A 478 -17.67 39.63 -10.34
N HIS A 479 -18.80 40.16 -9.89
CA HIS A 479 -19.65 39.54 -8.87
C HIS A 479 -21.11 39.87 -9.18
N ARG A 480 -21.93 38.86 -9.48
CA ARG A 480 -23.29 39.04 -10.02
C ARG A 480 -23.27 39.93 -11.28
N ASP A 481 -24.05 41.00 -11.27
CA ASP A 481 -24.13 42.00 -12.33
C ASP A 481 -23.16 43.19 -12.11
N VAL A 482 -22.31 43.14 -11.06
CA VAL A 482 -21.31 44.16 -10.78
C VAL A 482 -19.98 43.79 -11.44
N GLU A 483 -19.46 44.70 -12.25
CA GLU A 483 -18.14 44.64 -12.85
C GLU A 483 -17.29 45.79 -12.30
N VAL A 484 -16.08 45.50 -11.85
CA VAL A 484 -15.11 46.48 -11.35
C VAL A 484 -13.85 46.40 -12.20
N THR A 485 -13.45 47.51 -12.80
CA THR A 485 -12.23 47.58 -13.61
C THR A 485 -10.96 47.62 -12.75
N TYR A 486 -9.80 47.36 -13.34
CA TYR A 486 -8.52 47.52 -12.64
C TYR A 486 -8.34 48.92 -12.04
N ALA A 487 -8.68 49.98 -12.78
CA ALA A 487 -8.58 51.36 -12.29
C ALA A 487 -9.60 51.70 -11.19
N GLU A 488 -10.79 51.12 -11.23
CA GLU A 488 -11.78 51.28 -10.16
C GLU A 488 -11.37 50.56 -8.88
N LEU A 489 -10.87 49.34 -9.02
CA LEU A 489 -10.37 48.54 -7.91
C LEU A 489 -9.17 49.21 -7.22
N ASP A 490 -8.21 49.72 -7.99
CA ASP A 490 -7.04 50.42 -7.44
C ASP A 490 -7.41 51.70 -6.69
N ARG A 491 -8.34 52.51 -7.25
CA ARG A 491 -8.86 53.70 -6.57
C ARG A 491 -9.56 53.36 -5.26
N TRP A 492 -10.37 52.30 -5.24
CA TRP A 492 -11.05 51.85 -4.02
C TRP A 492 -10.03 51.40 -2.97
N ALA A 493 -9.07 50.56 -3.36
CA ALA A 493 -7.98 50.15 -2.49
C ALA A 493 -7.16 51.34 -1.95
N GLY A 494 -6.93 52.36 -2.78
CA GLY A 494 -6.27 53.60 -2.38
C GLY A 494 -7.02 54.38 -1.29
N ARG A 495 -8.35 54.50 -1.41
CA ARG A 495 -9.18 55.13 -0.36
C ARG A 495 -9.14 54.36 0.95
N ILE A 496 -9.20 53.02 0.87
CA ILE A 496 -9.06 52.15 2.05
C ILE A 496 -7.69 52.36 2.71
N ALA A 497 -6.61 52.36 1.91
CA ALA A 497 -5.26 52.60 2.42
C ALA A 497 -5.14 53.97 3.12
N ALA A 498 -5.65 55.04 2.51
CA ALA A 498 -5.64 56.37 3.12
C ALA A 498 -6.44 56.41 4.44
N GLY A 499 -7.64 55.81 4.47
CA GLY A 499 -8.48 55.80 5.66
C GLY A 499 -7.94 54.91 6.79
N LEU A 500 -7.21 53.84 6.48
CA LEU A 500 -6.47 53.02 7.44
C LEU A 500 -5.24 53.76 7.99
N ALA A 501 -4.51 54.50 7.15
CA ALA A 501 -3.38 55.33 7.57
C ALA A 501 -3.82 56.46 8.52
N ASP A 502 -4.95 57.12 8.24
CA ASP A 502 -5.56 58.13 9.14
C ASP A 502 -5.95 57.52 10.51
N ARG A 503 -6.13 56.20 10.55
CA ARG A 503 -6.36 55.41 11.77
C ARG A 503 -5.06 54.81 12.32
N GLY A 504 -3.88 55.25 11.88
CA GLY A 504 -2.60 54.83 12.45
C GLY A 504 -2.22 53.38 12.15
N VAL A 505 -2.80 52.75 11.13
CA VAL A 505 -2.31 51.47 10.61
C VAL A 505 -1.06 51.74 9.75
N GLY A 506 0.02 51.03 10.04
CA GLY A 506 1.28 51.10 9.31
C GLY A 506 1.81 49.74 8.86
N ARG A 507 3.10 49.72 8.49
CA ARG A 507 3.78 48.52 8.03
C ARG A 507 3.86 47.47 9.13
N GLY A 508 3.45 46.24 8.82
CA GLY A 508 3.44 45.10 9.75
C GLY A 508 2.20 45.01 10.65
N ASP A 509 1.35 46.03 10.70
CA ASP A 509 0.12 45.99 11.48
C ASP A 509 -0.90 45.03 10.86
N ARG A 510 -1.63 44.30 11.71
CA ARG A 510 -2.66 43.33 11.29
C ARG A 510 -4.03 43.98 11.18
N VAL A 511 -4.69 43.82 10.03
CA VAL A 511 -6.05 44.35 9.80
C VAL A 511 -7.03 43.20 9.62
N GLY A 512 -8.03 43.12 10.50
CA GLY A 512 -9.08 42.10 10.40
C GLY A 512 -10.06 42.42 9.27
N LEU A 513 -10.40 41.44 8.44
CA LEU A 513 -11.35 41.61 7.34
C LEU A 513 -12.60 40.76 7.58
N LEU A 514 -13.67 41.36 8.11
CA LEU A 514 -14.98 40.71 8.30
C LEU A 514 -15.96 41.19 7.22
N LEU A 515 -15.74 40.72 6.00
CA LEU A 515 -16.46 41.12 4.79
C LEU A 515 -17.10 39.90 4.11
N ARG A 516 -18.27 40.08 3.48
CA ARG A 516 -18.86 39.04 2.63
C ARG A 516 -18.15 39.00 1.27
N ARG A 517 -18.34 37.88 0.56
CA ARG A 517 -17.83 37.66 -0.80
C ARG A 517 -18.34 38.78 -1.73
N SER A 518 -17.43 39.64 -2.18
CA SER A 518 -17.70 40.78 -3.06
C SER A 518 -16.37 41.40 -3.52
N PRO A 519 -16.36 42.33 -4.51
CA PRO A 519 -15.15 43.06 -4.88
C PRO A 519 -14.51 43.84 -3.71
N ALA A 520 -15.27 44.17 -2.66
CA ALA A 520 -14.78 44.89 -1.49
C ALA A 520 -13.67 44.15 -0.75
N ILE A 521 -13.69 42.81 -0.72
CA ILE A 521 -12.65 42.03 -0.04
C ILE A 521 -11.30 42.14 -0.76
N VAL A 522 -11.32 42.16 -2.09
CA VAL A 522 -10.13 42.34 -2.94
C VAL A 522 -9.58 43.76 -2.75
N ALA A 523 -10.46 44.77 -2.77
CA ALA A 523 -10.08 46.16 -2.52
C ALA A 523 -9.47 46.33 -1.11
N ALA A 524 -10.04 45.67 -0.10
CA ALA A 524 -9.54 45.71 1.26
C ALA A 524 -8.13 45.10 1.39
N ILE A 525 -7.89 43.93 0.79
CA ILE A 525 -6.57 43.29 0.81
C ILE A 525 -5.52 44.20 0.14
N LEU A 526 -5.83 44.74 -1.05
CA LEU A 526 -4.95 45.69 -1.74
C LEU A 526 -4.67 46.95 -0.90
N GLY A 527 -5.70 47.49 -0.24
CA GLY A 527 -5.57 48.67 0.62
C GLY A 527 -4.65 48.43 1.81
N VAL A 528 -4.77 47.25 2.45
CA VAL A 528 -3.89 46.83 3.55
C VAL A 528 -2.44 46.66 3.04
N TRP A 529 -2.24 45.98 1.91
CA TRP A 529 -0.90 45.79 1.35
C TRP A 529 -0.24 47.08 0.86
N LYS A 530 -1.00 48.06 0.34
CA LYS A 530 -0.46 49.38 -0.05
C LYS A 530 0.19 50.12 1.13
N LEU A 531 -0.22 49.83 2.37
CA LEU A 531 0.40 50.33 3.61
C LEU A 531 1.55 49.45 4.12
N GLY A 532 1.80 48.30 3.50
CA GLY A 532 2.68 47.26 4.03
C GLY A 532 2.10 46.54 5.25
N GLY A 533 0.78 46.60 5.44
CA GLY A 533 0.08 45.89 6.51
C GLY A 533 -0.20 44.42 6.15
N VAL A 534 -0.68 43.67 7.14
CA VAL A 534 -0.97 42.24 7.06
C VAL A 534 -2.46 42.03 7.21
N TYR A 535 -3.13 41.35 6.28
CA TYR A 535 -4.57 41.11 6.46
C TYR A 535 -4.84 39.81 7.21
N VAL A 536 -5.92 39.80 7.99
CA VAL A 536 -6.43 38.63 8.71
C VAL A 536 -7.88 38.41 8.28
N PRO A 537 -8.17 37.44 7.39
CA PRO A 537 -9.53 37.20 6.93
C PRO A 537 -10.37 36.57 8.06
N LEU A 538 -11.59 37.06 8.19
CA LEU A 538 -12.59 36.57 9.14
C LEU A 538 -13.84 36.19 8.34
N ASP A 539 -14.09 34.89 8.17
CA ASP A 539 -15.27 34.41 7.44
C ASP A 539 -16.56 34.72 8.24
N PRO A 540 -17.49 35.54 7.71
CA PRO A 540 -18.73 35.85 8.41
C PRO A 540 -19.65 34.63 8.60
N GLU A 541 -19.41 33.53 7.87
CA GLU A 541 -20.14 32.27 8.03
C GLU A 541 -19.62 31.43 9.22
N TYR A 542 -18.49 31.81 9.83
CA TYR A 542 -18.00 31.14 11.03
C TYR A 542 -18.87 31.45 12.26
N PRO A 543 -19.05 30.48 13.18
CA PRO A 543 -19.71 30.76 14.45
C PRO A 543 -19.01 31.90 15.19
N ARG A 544 -19.80 32.76 15.85
CA ARG A 544 -19.28 33.92 16.58
C ARG A 544 -18.15 33.55 17.56
N GLN A 545 -18.30 32.46 18.29
CA GLN A 545 -17.30 32.03 19.28
C GLN A 545 -15.94 31.73 18.63
N ARG A 546 -15.91 31.14 17.42
CA ARG A 546 -14.67 30.94 16.69
C ARG A 546 -14.04 32.25 16.26
N LEU A 547 -14.86 33.20 15.79
CA LEU A 547 -14.38 34.55 15.46
C LEU A 547 -13.83 35.27 16.71
N GLU A 548 -14.44 35.07 17.89
CA GLU A 548 -13.93 35.59 19.17
C GLU A 548 -12.56 35.02 19.55
N LEU A 549 -12.33 33.72 19.31
CA LEU A 549 -11.05 33.06 19.52
C LEU A 549 -9.98 33.60 18.56
N ILE A 550 -10.29 33.68 17.27
CA ILE A 550 -9.37 34.22 16.25
C ILE A 550 -8.99 35.67 16.58
N THR A 551 -9.98 36.51 16.87
CA THR A 551 -9.76 37.92 17.20
C THR A 551 -9.04 38.12 18.53
N ALA A 552 -9.11 37.17 19.47
CA ALA A 552 -8.36 37.22 20.72
C ALA A 552 -6.85 37.02 20.51
N SER A 553 -6.46 36.18 19.56
CA SER A 553 -5.04 35.89 19.27
C SER A 553 -4.44 36.74 18.15
N ALA A 554 -5.27 37.35 17.29
CA ALA A 554 -4.81 38.03 16.09
C ALA A 554 -4.24 39.44 16.29
N ASP A 555 -4.40 40.05 17.47
CA ASP A 555 -3.86 41.38 17.81
C ASP A 555 -4.14 42.43 16.73
N LEU A 556 -5.40 42.88 16.66
CA LEU A 556 -5.95 43.68 15.56
C LEU A 556 -6.20 45.14 16.00
N PRO A 557 -5.42 46.14 15.56
CA PRO A 557 -5.72 47.56 15.81
C PRO A 557 -6.97 48.09 15.09
N VAL A 558 -7.33 47.49 13.94
CA VAL A 558 -8.48 47.88 13.11
C VAL A 558 -9.13 46.65 12.50
N MET A 559 -10.46 46.67 12.37
CA MET A 559 -11.24 45.69 11.63
C MET A 559 -12.07 46.39 10.55
N LEU A 560 -11.88 45.97 9.30
CA LEU A 560 -12.71 46.36 8.16
C LEU A 560 -13.99 45.52 8.13
N VAL A 561 -15.12 46.20 8.00
CA VAL A 561 -16.46 45.64 8.10
C VAL A 561 -17.36 46.19 7.00
N GLU A 562 -18.57 45.69 6.89
CA GLU A 562 -19.62 46.28 6.07
C GLU A 562 -20.95 46.30 6.84
N ALA A 563 -21.95 47.02 6.33
CA ALA A 563 -23.25 47.14 7.00
C ALA A 563 -23.85 45.78 7.43
N ALA A 564 -23.67 44.73 6.63
CA ALA A 564 -24.19 43.39 6.94
C ALA A 564 -23.42 42.65 8.05
N THR A 565 -22.18 43.03 8.35
CA THR A 565 -21.33 42.40 9.37
C THR A 565 -21.09 43.28 10.60
N ALA A 566 -21.62 44.51 10.61
CA ALA A 566 -21.42 45.51 11.66
C ALA A 566 -21.81 45.02 13.07
N ASP A 567 -22.94 44.33 13.22
CA ASP A 567 -23.40 43.81 14.52
C ASP A 567 -22.44 42.73 15.07
N THR A 568 -21.97 41.84 14.20
CA THR A 568 -20.99 40.81 14.56
C THR A 568 -19.65 41.46 14.92
N ALA A 569 -19.17 42.42 14.12
CA ALA A 569 -17.94 43.13 14.41
C ALA A 569 -18.00 43.91 15.72
N GLY A 570 -19.11 44.62 15.98
CA GLY A 570 -19.36 45.31 17.24
C GLY A 570 -19.29 44.35 18.41
N ALA A 571 -19.86 43.15 18.26
CA ALA A 571 -19.75 42.12 19.28
C ALA A 571 -18.33 41.63 19.53
N LEU A 572 -17.53 41.44 18.47
CA LEU A 572 -16.14 41.00 18.56
C LEU A 572 -15.24 42.08 19.18
N ALA A 573 -15.46 43.35 18.84
CA ALA A 573 -14.68 44.48 19.36
C ALA A 573 -15.01 44.84 20.82
N ARG A 574 -16.15 44.41 21.38
CA ARG A 574 -16.51 44.71 22.78
C ARG A 574 -15.43 44.23 23.75
N GLY A 575 -14.96 45.15 24.58
CA GLY A 575 -13.91 44.87 25.58
C GLY A 575 -12.51 44.73 25.00
N ARG A 576 -12.31 45.02 23.70
CA ARG A 576 -11.03 45.01 23.01
C ARG A 576 -10.78 46.38 22.37
N ASP A 577 -9.52 46.77 22.21
CA ASP A 577 -9.13 48.03 21.55
C ASP A 577 -9.10 47.86 20.02
N ILE A 578 -10.22 47.41 19.43
CA ILE A 578 -10.36 47.18 17.99
C ILE A 578 -11.26 48.27 17.40
N ARG A 579 -10.72 49.07 16.49
CA ARG A 579 -11.49 50.12 15.81
C ARG A 579 -12.17 49.57 14.56
N LEU A 580 -13.47 49.81 14.43
CA LEU A 580 -14.25 49.36 13.27
C LEU A 580 -14.23 50.43 12.16
N ALA A 581 -14.08 50.01 10.92
CA ALA A 581 -14.17 50.88 9.75
C ALA A 581 -14.91 50.19 8.60
N ASP A 582 -15.81 50.91 7.93
CA ASP A 582 -16.63 50.35 6.85
C ASP A 582 -15.87 50.37 5.52
N ALA A 583 -15.65 49.22 4.88
CA ALA A 583 -14.82 49.10 3.69
C ALA A 583 -15.39 49.79 2.43
N HIS A 584 -16.70 50.07 2.38
CA HIS A 584 -17.36 50.71 1.24
C HIS A 584 -17.32 52.24 1.32
N THR A 585 -17.27 52.77 2.55
CA THR A 585 -17.32 54.22 2.81
C THR A 585 -16.03 54.77 3.40
N LEU A 586 -15.07 53.91 3.76
CA LEU A 586 -13.77 54.33 4.26
C LEU A 586 -13.05 55.17 3.20
N ASP A 587 -12.80 56.41 3.59
CA ASP A 587 -12.01 57.37 2.84
C ASP A 587 -11.03 58.05 3.80
N GLY A 588 -9.95 58.58 3.25
CA GLY A 588 -8.90 59.21 4.03
C GLY A 588 -8.27 60.38 3.30
N THR A 589 -7.66 61.28 4.07
CA THR A 589 -6.98 62.46 3.53
C THR A 589 -5.47 62.27 3.42
N SER A 590 -4.94 61.21 4.05
CA SER A 590 -3.53 60.83 3.94
C SER A 590 -3.12 60.51 2.51
N VAL A 591 -1.99 61.08 2.07
CA VAL A 591 -1.35 60.72 0.81
C VAL A 591 -0.55 59.43 1.03
N VAL A 592 -1.09 58.30 0.56
CA VAL A 592 -0.43 57.00 0.68
C VAL A 592 0.18 56.62 -0.68
N ALA A 593 1.51 56.71 -0.77
CA ALA A 593 2.23 56.07 -1.87
C ALA A 593 2.25 54.54 -1.64
N PRO A 594 2.03 53.70 -2.67
CA PRO A 594 2.11 52.25 -2.52
C PRO A 594 3.48 51.84 -1.98
N THR A 595 3.50 51.21 -0.81
CA THR A 595 4.70 50.58 -0.28
C THR A 595 4.78 49.17 -0.84
N PHE A 596 5.78 48.90 -1.69
CA PHE A 596 5.99 47.55 -2.20
C PHE A 596 6.67 46.69 -1.12
N PRO A 597 6.08 45.55 -0.73
CA PRO A 597 6.65 44.69 0.28
C PRO A 597 7.90 43.98 -0.25
N GLY A 598 8.87 43.78 0.63
CA GLY A 598 10.02 42.91 0.40
C GLY A 598 9.71 41.47 0.81
N PRO A 599 10.61 40.52 0.48
CA PRO A 599 10.35 39.08 0.67
C PRO A 599 10.16 38.67 2.15
N GLY A 600 10.73 39.41 3.10
CA GLY A 600 10.59 39.17 4.53
C GLY A 600 9.38 39.84 5.19
N ASP A 601 8.60 40.63 4.47
CA ASP A 601 7.38 41.22 5.02
C ASP A 601 6.25 40.20 5.07
N GLN A 602 5.37 40.29 6.06
CA GLN A 602 4.19 39.44 6.16
C GLN A 602 3.10 39.90 5.19
N ALA A 603 2.47 38.96 4.48
CA ALA A 603 1.37 39.23 3.57
C ALA A 603 0.01 39.03 4.24
N TYR A 604 -0.15 37.92 4.97
CA TYR A 604 -1.41 37.56 5.63
C TYR A 604 -1.22 36.63 6.82
N VAL A 605 -2.26 36.56 7.65
CA VAL A 605 -2.41 35.53 8.68
C VAL A 605 -3.70 34.76 8.46
N ILE A 606 -3.59 33.47 8.12
CA ILE A 606 -4.75 32.58 7.99
C ILE A 606 -4.77 31.60 9.17
N TYR A 607 -5.96 31.46 9.78
CA TYR A 607 -6.15 30.61 10.94
C TYR A 607 -6.56 29.20 10.55
N THR A 608 -5.82 28.20 11.03
CA THR A 608 -6.11 26.78 10.85
C THR A 608 -6.55 26.13 12.17
N SER A 609 -7.03 24.88 12.10
CA SER A 609 -7.35 24.06 13.27
C SER A 609 -6.11 23.80 14.13
N GLY A 610 -6.30 23.71 15.44
CA GLY A 610 -5.22 23.46 16.40
C GLY A 610 -5.48 22.19 17.22
N SER A 611 -4.45 21.39 17.47
CA SER A 611 -4.54 20.14 18.24
C SER A 611 -5.02 20.33 19.68
N THR A 612 -4.92 21.54 20.23
CA THR A 612 -5.42 21.94 21.55
C THR A 612 -6.86 22.44 21.55
N GLY A 613 -7.52 22.46 20.39
CA GLY A 613 -8.88 23.01 20.21
C GLY A 613 -8.93 24.53 20.00
N VAL A 614 -7.79 25.21 19.95
CA VAL A 614 -7.69 26.66 19.69
C VAL A 614 -7.13 26.91 18.29
N PRO A 615 -7.77 27.75 17.45
CA PRO A 615 -7.26 28.08 16.12
C PRO A 615 -5.85 28.68 16.16
N LYS A 616 -4.97 28.26 15.24
CA LYS A 616 -3.59 28.75 15.13
C LYS A 616 -3.42 29.63 13.89
N GLY A 617 -2.94 30.85 14.06
CA GLY A 617 -2.72 31.80 12.96
C GLY A 617 -1.37 31.56 12.29
N VAL A 618 -1.34 31.18 11.02
CA VAL A 618 -0.12 30.97 10.24
C VAL A 618 0.30 32.29 9.60
N MET A 619 1.53 32.75 9.88
CA MET A 619 2.07 34.00 9.35
C MET A 619 2.79 33.77 8.02
N VAL A 620 2.16 34.11 6.90
CA VAL A 620 2.76 33.91 5.57
C VAL A 620 3.41 35.20 5.07
N GLY A 621 4.62 35.07 4.51
CA GLY A 621 5.40 36.18 3.95
C GLY A 621 5.09 36.49 2.49
N HIS A 622 5.38 37.72 2.08
CA HIS A 622 5.33 38.13 0.67
C HIS A 622 6.32 37.35 -0.19
N GLY A 623 7.48 36.93 0.33
CA GLY A 623 8.44 36.13 -0.44
C GLY A 623 7.85 34.82 -0.97
N GLY A 624 7.14 34.06 -0.13
CA GLY A 624 6.48 32.82 -0.56
C GLY A 624 5.31 33.09 -1.50
N LEU A 625 4.51 34.13 -1.22
CA LEU A 625 3.38 34.54 -2.07
C LEU A 625 3.83 34.96 -3.47
N ASP A 626 4.88 35.79 -3.55
CA ASP A 626 5.44 36.31 -4.80
C ASP A 626 6.08 35.18 -5.60
N ALA A 627 6.78 34.25 -4.93
CA ALA A 627 7.36 33.07 -5.53
C ALA A 627 6.31 32.11 -6.12
N LEU A 628 5.22 31.84 -5.40
CA LEU A 628 4.13 30.99 -5.88
C LEU A 628 3.42 31.59 -7.10
N ASN A 629 3.30 32.92 -7.15
CA ASN A 629 2.57 33.60 -8.20
C ASN A 629 3.47 34.12 -9.32
N ASP A 630 4.77 33.87 -9.32
CA ASP A 630 5.67 34.38 -10.37
C ASP A 630 5.13 33.97 -11.77
N PRO A 631 5.31 34.76 -12.84
CA PRO A 631 4.78 34.43 -14.17
C PRO A 631 5.37 33.16 -14.80
N THR A 632 6.40 32.58 -14.18
CA THR A 632 7.17 31.44 -14.68
C THR A 632 7.14 30.13 -13.87
N PRO A 633 6.62 29.98 -12.63
CA PRO A 633 6.74 28.74 -11.87
C PRO A 633 5.38 28.12 -11.52
N ALA A 634 5.02 27.12 -12.31
CA ALA A 634 4.09 26.01 -12.03
C ALA A 634 3.67 25.35 -13.37
N GLY A 635 4.34 25.63 -14.49
CA GLY A 635 3.96 25.06 -15.80
C GLY A 635 2.62 25.56 -16.38
N LEU A 636 1.86 26.40 -15.66
CA LEU A 636 0.58 26.95 -16.14
C LEU A 636 0.80 28.20 -17.00
N ASP A 637 0.37 28.15 -18.25
CA ASP A 637 0.44 29.26 -19.21
C ASP A 637 -0.80 30.16 -19.09
N VAL A 638 -0.87 30.90 -17.98
CA VAL A 638 -1.99 31.78 -17.66
C VAL A 638 -1.73 33.23 -18.10
N THR A 639 -2.73 33.87 -18.69
CA THR A 639 -2.60 35.19 -19.33
C THR A 639 -3.75 36.13 -18.95
N ALA A 640 -3.72 37.36 -19.48
CA ALA A 640 -4.80 38.33 -19.30
C ALA A 640 -6.14 37.91 -19.93
N ASP A 641 -6.14 36.89 -20.81
CA ASP A 641 -7.36 36.34 -21.41
C ASP A 641 -8.06 35.31 -20.50
N ASP A 642 -7.42 34.88 -19.42
CA ASP A 642 -7.96 33.86 -18.53
C ASP A 642 -9.00 34.40 -17.55
N VAL A 643 -10.01 33.56 -17.29
CA VAL A 643 -11.10 33.82 -16.37
C VAL A 643 -11.01 32.82 -15.23
N TRP A 644 -10.82 33.35 -14.03
CA TRP A 644 -10.63 32.58 -12.81
C TRP A 644 -11.88 32.60 -11.95
N LEU A 645 -12.18 31.49 -11.29
CA LEU A 645 -13.26 31.41 -10.32
C LEU A 645 -12.71 31.52 -8.88
N ALA A 646 -13.15 32.53 -8.13
CA ALA A 646 -12.95 32.61 -6.69
C ALA A 646 -14.07 31.86 -5.94
N ALA A 647 -13.86 30.56 -5.74
CA ALA A 647 -14.82 29.66 -5.09
C ALA A 647 -14.44 29.32 -3.64
N SER A 648 -13.16 29.42 -3.29
CA SER A 648 -12.67 29.10 -1.95
C SER A 648 -13.12 30.12 -0.91
N SER A 649 -13.23 29.74 0.37
CA SER A 649 -13.44 30.72 1.45
C SER A 649 -12.23 31.66 1.51
N PHE A 650 -12.45 32.95 1.75
CA PHE A 650 -11.35 33.91 1.94
C PHE A 650 -10.55 33.69 3.23
N SER A 651 -11.06 32.84 4.14
CA SER A 651 -10.30 32.34 5.29
C SER A 651 -9.57 31.02 5.00
N PHE A 652 -9.58 30.57 3.75
CA PHE A 652 -8.79 29.45 3.25
C PHE A 652 -7.74 29.97 2.27
N ASP A 653 -6.52 29.49 2.40
CA ASP A 653 -5.34 30.00 1.69
C ASP A 653 -5.40 29.79 0.17
N ALA A 654 -6.12 28.77 -0.31
CA ALA A 654 -6.38 28.61 -1.75
C ALA A 654 -7.06 29.82 -2.41
N SER A 655 -7.88 30.59 -1.66
CA SER A 655 -8.49 31.82 -2.18
C SER A 655 -7.45 32.90 -2.54
N VAL A 656 -6.30 32.88 -1.87
CA VAL A 656 -5.18 33.78 -2.15
C VAL A 656 -4.63 33.45 -3.54
N TRP A 657 -4.45 32.17 -3.86
CA TRP A 657 -4.01 31.76 -5.20
C TRP A 657 -5.06 32.06 -6.28
N GLU A 658 -6.36 31.81 -6.01
CA GLU A 658 -7.45 32.16 -6.95
C GLU A 658 -7.44 33.66 -7.30
N MET A 659 -7.31 34.54 -6.29
CA MET A 659 -7.30 36.00 -6.49
C MET A 659 -6.05 36.48 -7.23
N TRP A 660 -4.87 36.05 -6.77
CA TRP A 660 -3.61 36.63 -7.24
C TRP A 660 -3.07 35.96 -8.49
N GLY A 661 -3.43 34.70 -8.75
CA GLY A 661 -3.21 34.06 -10.05
C GLY A 661 -3.92 34.82 -11.17
N ALA A 662 -5.13 35.33 -10.92
CA ALA A 662 -5.87 36.15 -11.87
C ALA A 662 -5.34 37.59 -11.96
N LEU A 663 -5.27 38.30 -10.83
CA LEU A 663 -5.07 39.76 -10.83
C LEU A 663 -3.62 40.19 -11.07
N SER A 664 -2.65 39.28 -10.87
CA SER A 664 -1.24 39.56 -11.17
C SER A 664 -0.85 39.26 -12.62
N THR A 665 -1.73 38.61 -13.39
CA THR A 665 -1.54 38.26 -14.81
C THR A 665 -2.40 39.12 -15.75
N GLY A 666 -3.26 39.98 -15.20
CA GLY A 666 -4.18 40.83 -15.96
C GLY A 666 -5.51 40.15 -16.28
N GLY A 667 -5.74 38.94 -15.79
CA GLY A 667 -6.96 38.18 -16.01
C GLY A 667 -8.16 38.72 -15.24
N ARG A 668 -9.29 38.03 -15.38
CA ARG A 668 -10.57 38.39 -14.74
C ARG A 668 -10.92 37.41 -13.62
N LEU A 669 -11.20 37.93 -12.43
CA LEU A 669 -11.66 37.15 -11.28
C LEU A 669 -13.20 37.19 -11.16
N VAL A 670 -13.83 36.02 -11.20
CA VAL A 670 -15.26 35.85 -10.96
C VAL A 670 -15.48 35.39 -9.52
N VAL A 671 -16.08 36.22 -8.69
CA VAL A 671 -16.39 35.89 -7.29
C VAL A 671 -17.72 35.12 -7.24
N ALA A 672 -17.68 33.86 -6.81
CA ALA A 672 -18.89 33.07 -6.62
C ALA A 672 -19.66 33.52 -5.36
N ASP A 673 -20.99 33.54 -5.45
CA ASP A 673 -21.85 33.77 -4.29
C ASP A 673 -21.95 32.53 -3.40
N GLN A 674 -22.25 32.76 -2.12
CA GLN A 674 -22.45 31.68 -1.16
C GLN A 674 -23.55 30.69 -1.61
N ALA A 675 -24.62 31.20 -2.23
CA ALA A 675 -25.70 30.35 -2.75
C ALA A 675 -25.24 29.44 -3.90
N ASP A 676 -24.31 29.89 -4.74
CA ASP A 676 -23.77 29.07 -5.84
C ASP A 676 -22.81 28.00 -5.29
N LEU A 677 -22.06 28.29 -4.22
CA LEU A 677 -21.13 27.31 -3.63
C LEU A 677 -21.84 26.14 -2.93
N VAL A 678 -23.04 26.39 -2.41
CA VAL A 678 -23.88 25.37 -1.80
C VAL A 678 -24.60 24.52 -2.86
N ASP A 679 -24.99 25.13 -3.99
CA ASP A 679 -25.72 24.47 -5.08
C ASP A 679 -24.83 24.22 -6.31
N ARG A 680 -24.49 22.95 -6.54
CA ARG A 680 -23.53 22.56 -7.60
C ARG A 680 -24.07 22.73 -9.02
N GLU A 681 -25.39 22.73 -9.21
CA GLU A 681 -26.00 23.03 -10.52
C GLU A 681 -25.84 24.52 -10.82
N ARG A 682 -26.07 25.38 -9.83
CA ARG A 682 -25.86 26.83 -9.97
C ARG A 682 -24.38 27.16 -10.20
N LEU A 683 -23.47 26.52 -9.49
CA LEU A 683 -22.03 26.69 -9.70
C LEU A 683 -21.61 26.27 -11.11
N ALA A 684 -22.09 25.12 -11.60
CA ALA A 684 -21.84 24.66 -12.96
C ALA A 684 -22.36 25.67 -14.00
N ALA A 685 -23.55 26.22 -13.80
CA ALA A 685 -24.12 27.26 -14.66
C ALA A 685 -23.33 28.57 -14.61
N LEU A 686 -22.80 28.96 -13.45
CA LEU A 686 -21.90 30.12 -13.31
C LEU A 686 -20.59 29.90 -14.07
N VAL A 687 -19.92 28.76 -13.86
CA VAL A 687 -18.66 28.38 -14.55
C VAL A 687 -18.85 28.46 -16.07
N ARG A 688 -19.96 27.91 -16.55
CA ARG A 688 -20.34 27.93 -17.96
C ARG A 688 -20.60 29.34 -18.48
N ARG A 689 -21.46 30.11 -17.81
CA ARG A 689 -21.89 31.44 -18.24
C ARG A 689 -20.73 32.43 -18.31
N GLU A 690 -19.82 32.36 -17.34
CA GLU A 690 -18.70 33.31 -17.25
C GLU A 690 -17.49 32.88 -18.09
N GLY A 691 -17.55 31.70 -18.72
CA GLY A 691 -16.46 31.16 -19.54
C GLY A 691 -15.19 30.90 -18.75
N VAL A 692 -15.31 30.35 -17.54
CA VAL A 692 -14.17 30.10 -16.65
C VAL A 692 -13.14 29.20 -17.34
N THR A 693 -11.89 29.65 -17.36
CA THR A 693 -10.75 28.92 -17.96
C THR A 693 -9.88 28.25 -16.91
N VAL A 694 -9.79 28.83 -15.70
CA VAL A 694 -9.02 28.29 -14.58
C VAL A 694 -9.91 28.09 -13.36
N LEU A 695 -9.95 26.86 -12.87
CA LEU A 695 -10.79 26.46 -11.75
C LEU A 695 -9.94 25.73 -10.70
N PHE A 696 -9.89 26.26 -9.48
CA PHE A 696 -9.44 25.50 -8.31
C PHE A 696 -10.62 24.80 -7.65
N GLN A 697 -10.49 23.51 -7.31
CA GLN A 697 -11.42 22.79 -6.45
C GLN A 697 -10.68 21.76 -5.59
N THR A 698 -11.21 21.49 -4.40
CA THR A 698 -10.83 20.29 -3.65
C THR A 698 -11.38 19.04 -4.37
N PRO A 699 -10.69 17.89 -4.38
CA PRO A 699 -11.16 16.66 -5.02
C PRO A 699 -12.65 16.33 -4.80
N GLY A 700 -13.12 16.34 -3.54
CA GLY A 700 -14.53 16.07 -3.21
C GLY A 700 -15.51 17.09 -3.79
N ALA A 701 -15.12 18.36 -3.87
CA ALA A 701 -15.93 19.42 -4.50
C ALA A 701 -15.95 19.27 -6.03
N LEU A 702 -14.82 18.93 -6.65
CA LEU A 702 -14.74 18.64 -8.08
C LEU A 702 -15.67 17.50 -8.46
N TYR A 703 -15.67 16.39 -7.71
CA TYR A 703 -16.51 15.22 -8.01
C TYR A 703 -18.00 15.53 -8.04
N ARG A 704 -18.44 16.59 -7.33
CA ARG A 704 -19.83 17.05 -7.32
C ARG A 704 -20.13 18.13 -8.37
N LEU A 705 -19.13 18.94 -8.72
CA LEU A 705 -19.25 20.02 -9.71
C LEU A 705 -19.16 19.50 -11.15
N LEU A 706 -18.28 18.53 -11.41
CA LEU A 706 -17.95 18.11 -12.76
C LEU A 706 -19.14 17.45 -13.48
N PRO A 707 -19.93 16.53 -12.87
CA PRO A 707 -21.09 15.94 -13.53
C PRO A 707 -22.15 16.95 -14.02
N PRO A 708 -22.64 17.91 -13.21
CA PRO A 708 -23.57 18.92 -13.70
C PRO A 708 -22.95 19.84 -14.75
N TYR A 709 -21.69 20.22 -14.62
CA TYR A 709 -20.99 21.02 -15.64
C TYR A 709 -20.92 20.30 -16.99
N LEU A 710 -20.56 19.03 -17.01
CA LEU A 710 -20.46 18.24 -18.24
C LEU A 710 -21.82 18.09 -18.95
N ARG A 711 -22.94 18.10 -18.23
CA ARG A 711 -24.29 18.10 -18.84
C ARG A 711 -24.65 19.40 -19.54
N LEU A 712 -23.95 20.50 -19.25
CA LEU A 712 -24.17 21.80 -19.87
C LEU A 712 -23.34 22.00 -21.15
N LEU A 713 -22.51 21.02 -21.51
CA LEU A 713 -21.72 21.02 -22.74
C LEU A 713 -22.49 20.27 -23.83
N ASP A 714 -22.65 20.89 -24.99
CA ASP A 714 -23.17 20.20 -26.17
C ASP A 714 -22.13 19.20 -26.70
N ALA A 715 -22.58 18.18 -27.44
CA ALA A 715 -21.72 17.06 -27.88
C ALA A 715 -20.50 17.48 -28.72
N ASP A 716 -20.63 18.57 -29.48
CA ASP A 716 -19.58 19.10 -30.38
C ASP A 716 -18.81 20.28 -29.78
N GLU A 717 -19.13 20.68 -28.55
CA GLU A 717 -18.59 21.90 -27.96
C GLU A 717 -17.32 21.65 -27.15
N VAL A 718 -16.34 22.55 -27.30
CA VAL A 718 -15.12 22.54 -26.49
C VAL A 718 -15.35 23.39 -25.24
N SER A 719 -15.14 22.78 -24.08
CA SER A 719 -15.18 23.46 -22.78
C SER A 719 -14.14 24.58 -22.72
N PRO A 720 -14.48 25.78 -22.22
CA PRO A 720 -13.52 26.87 -22.01
C PRO A 720 -12.49 26.56 -20.90
N ILE A 721 -12.78 25.61 -20.01
CA ILE A 721 -11.85 25.19 -18.95
C ILE A 721 -10.56 24.64 -19.57
N ARG A 722 -9.46 25.34 -19.32
CA ARG A 722 -8.09 24.96 -19.67
C ARG A 722 -7.41 24.21 -18.53
N TYR A 723 -7.58 24.69 -17.30
CA TYR A 723 -6.92 24.15 -16.11
C TYR A 723 -7.92 23.83 -15.01
N VAL A 724 -7.86 22.60 -14.51
CA VAL A 724 -8.55 22.17 -13.28
C VAL A 724 -7.49 21.91 -12.23
N VAL A 725 -7.31 22.86 -11.32
CA VAL A 725 -6.35 22.76 -10.22
C VAL A 725 -7.02 22.12 -9.01
N LEU A 726 -6.33 21.14 -8.45
CA LEU A 726 -6.78 20.28 -7.37
C LEU A 726 -5.81 20.40 -6.19
N GLY A 727 -6.35 20.50 -4.99
CA GLY A 727 -5.54 20.57 -3.78
C GLY A 727 -6.37 20.47 -2.50
N GLY A 728 -5.68 20.31 -1.37
CA GLY A 728 -6.29 20.29 -0.04
C GLY A 728 -6.91 18.95 0.40
N GLU A 729 -6.96 17.93 -0.47
CA GLU A 729 -7.39 16.56 -0.12
C GLU A 729 -6.59 15.51 -0.89
N ALA A 730 -6.62 14.26 -0.41
CA ALA A 730 -6.15 13.13 -1.19
C ALA A 730 -6.97 12.96 -2.48
N LEU A 731 -6.29 12.94 -3.63
CA LEU A 731 -6.90 12.84 -4.94
C LEU A 731 -6.95 11.38 -5.41
N SER A 732 -8.13 10.93 -5.84
CA SER A 732 -8.27 9.70 -6.63
C SER A 732 -8.23 10.01 -8.12
N TRP A 733 -7.14 9.63 -8.78
CA TRP A 733 -6.93 9.84 -10.22
C TRP A 733 -7.86 8.97 -11.06
N SER A 734 -8.07 7.71 -10.67
CA SER A 734 -8.99 6.79 -11.32
C SER A 734 -10.44 7.30 -11.32
N ARG A 735 -10.87 7.95 -10.23
CA ARG A 735 -12.20 8.58 -10.15
C ARG A 735 -12.33 9.77 -11.09
N VAL A 736 -11.31 10.64 -11.18
CA VAL A 736 -11.32 11.75 -12.15
C VAL A 736 -11.37 11.20 -13.57
N ALA A 737 -10.51 10.23 -13.91
CA ALA A 737 -10.47 9.59 -15.21
C ALA A 737 -11.85 9.00 -15.59
N SER A 738 -12.50 8.30 -14.66
CA SER A 738 -13.84 7.74 -14.88
C SER A 738 -14.91 8.81 -15.10
N LEU A 739 -14.83 9.96 -14.42
CA LEU A 739 -15.81 11.04 -14.56
C LEU A 739 -15.72 11.74 -15.92
N VAL A 740 -14.53 11.79 -16.53
CA VAL A 740 -14.29 12.53 -17.79
C VAL A 740 -14.20 11.63 -19.02
N ALA A 741 -14.17 10.31 -18.87
CA ALA A 741 -14.00 9.35 -19.97
C ALA A 741 -15.01 9.52 -21.13
N GLY A 742 -16.21 10.04 -20.84
CA GLY A 742 -17.28 10.29 -21.82
C GLY A 742 -17.40 11.74 -22.30
N ALA A 743 -16.45 12.62 -21.97
CA ALA A 743 -16.54 14.06 -22.22
C ALA A 743 -15.42 14.57 -23.16
N PRO A 744 -15.46 14.27 -24.47
CA PRO A 744 -14.39 14.65 -25.41
C PRO A 744 -14.26 16.18 -25.61
N GLY A 745 -15.29 16.95 -25.26
CA GLY A 745 -15.27 18.41 -25.23
C GLY A 745 -14.43 19.01 -24.09
N LEU A 746 -14.15 18.23 -23.03
CA LEU A 746 -13.30 18.68 -21.91
C LEU A 746 -11.83 18.38 -22.22
N ARG A 747 -11.13 19.36 -22.79
CA ARG A 747 -9.70 19.27 -23.13
C ARG A 747 -8.83 20.01 -22.11
N ALA A 748 -9.05 19.74 -20.84
CA ALA A 748 -8.35 20.40 -19.74
C ALA A 748 -7.06 19.67 -19.35
N VAL A 749 -6.15 20.40 -18.71
CA VAL A 749 -5.05 19.85 -17.90
C VAL A 749 -5.50 19.83 -16.44
N PHE A 750 -5.44 18.66 -15.82
CA PHE A 750 -5.67 18.51 -14.39
C PHE A 750 -4.35 18.67 -13.66
N VAL A 751 -4.33 19.57 -12.68
CA VAL A 751 -3.11 19.97 -11.98
C VAL A 751 -3.30 19.65 -10.51
N ASN A 752 -2.61 18.63 -10.00
CA ASN A 752 -2.63 18.34 -8.57
C ASN A 752 -1.52 19.14 -7.89
N MET A 753 -1.90 20.13 -7.10
CA MET A 753 -1.00 20.96 -6.31
C MET A 753 -1.19 20.61 -4.83
N TYR A 754 -0.23 19.90 -4.26
CA TYR A 754 -0.21 19.63 -2.83
C TYR A 754 0.46 20.78 -2.09
N GLY A 755 -0.06 21.08 -0.91
CA GLY A 755 0.56 21.98 0.03
C GLY A 755 -0.21 22.10 1.33
N ILE A 756 0.33 22.95 2.17
CA ILE A 756 -0.09 23.20 3.54
C ILE A 756 0.00 24.71 3.77
N THR A 757 -0.80 25.25 4.68
CA THR A 757 -0.81 26.69 4.97
C THR A 757 0.56 27.18 5.43
N GLU A 758 1.30 26.36 6.18
CA GLU A 758 2.67 26.69 6.61
C GLU A 758 3.73 26.63 5.49
N GLY A 759 3.36 26.14 4.29
CA GLY A 759 4.18 26.11 3.08
C GLY A 759 3.65 27.04 1.98
N THR A 760 2.91 28.10 2.33
CA THR A 760 2.33 29.08 1.40
C THR A 760 1.50 28.41 0.30
N ILE A 761 0.37 27.81 0.69
CA ILE A 761 -0.68 27.25 -0.19
C ILE A 761 -0.25 25.95 -0.88
N HIS A 762 0.76 26.00 -1.75
CA HIS A 762 1.22 24.87 -2.56
C HIS A 762 2.75 24.76 -2.51
N VAL A 763 3.27 23.53 -2.45
CA VAL A 763 4.71 23.22 -2.40
C VAL A 763 5.14 22.22 -3.47
N THR A 764 4.21 21.43 -4.00
CA THR A 764 4.47 20.53 -5.13
C THR A 764 3.46 20.72 -6.25
N ILE A 765 3.79 20.23 -7.44
CA ILE A 765 2.94 20.26 -8.61
C ILE A 765 3.05 18.99 -9.44
N PHE A 766 1.92 18.50 -9.92
CA PHE A 766 1.80 17.46 -10.92
C PHE A 766 0.75 17.84 -11.96
N GLU A 767 1.05 17.64 -13.25
CA GLU A 767 0.15 17.95 -14.36
C GLU A 767 -0.19 16.69 -15.15
N ALA A 768 -1.48 16.52 -15.46
CA ALA A 768 -1.95 15.44 -16.32
C ALA A 768 -3.02 15.95 -17.29
N PRO A 769 -2.77 15.91 -18.61
CA PRO A 769 -3.81 16.13 -19.61
C PRO A 769 -4.96 15.13 -19.44
N THR A 770 -6.18 15.53 -19.79
CA THR A 770 -7.38 14.68 -19.68
C THR A 770 -7.20 13.28 -20.30
N ALA A 771 -6.46 13.18 -21.42
CA ALA A 771 -6.20 11.92 -22.12
C ALA A 771 -5.26 10.95 -21.37
N GLU A 772 -4.51 11.43 -20.37
CA GLU A 772 -3.48 10.67 -19.68
C GLU A 772 -3.89 10.24 -18.26
N LEU A 773 -5.00 10.76 -17.74
CA LEU A 773 -5.46 10.54 -16.37
C LEU A 773 -5.55 9.06 -15.97
N ALA A 774 -5.95 8.19 -16.88
CA ALA A 774 -6.10 6.76 -16.62
C ALA A 774 -4.76 6.02 -16.35
N ARG A 775 -3.62 6.66 -16.66
CA ARG A 775 -2.28 6.11 -16.46
C ARG A 775 -1.57 6.68 -15.23
N VAL A 776 -2.16 7.68 -14.59
CA VAL A 776 -1.55 8.35 -13.44
C VAL A 776 -1.61 7.42 -12.21
N ARG A 777 -0.48 7.28 -11.52
CA ARG A 777 -0.41 6.53 -10.26
C ARG A 777 -1.22 7.24 -9.18
N GLU A 778 -1.99 6.47 -8.42
CA GLU A 778 -2.74 7.01 -7.27
C GLU A 778 -1.83 7.66 -6.23
N GLY A 779 -2.32 8.75 -5.61
CA GLY A 779 -1.55 9.51 -4.62
C GLY A 779 -0.43 10.39 -5.19
N THR A 780 -0.22 10.44 -6.51
CA THR A 780 0.82 11.30 -7.11
C THR A 780 0.56 12.78 -6.81
N ILE A 781 1.50 13.42 -6.12
CA ILE A 781 1.52 14.87 -5.81
C ILE A 781 2.65 15.61 -6.53
N GLY A 782 3.47 14.89 -7.31
CA GLY A 782 4.41 15.47 -8.27
C GLY A 782 5.74 15.91 -7.69
N VAL A 783 6.30 16.99 -8.22
CA VAL A 783 7.63 17.47 -7.89
C VAL A 783 7.58 18.79 -7.12
N PRO A 784 8.64 19.19 -6.40
CA PRO A 784 8.69 20.48 -5.71
C PRO A 784 8.52 21.63 -6.69
N LEU A 785 7.79 22.67 -6.28
CA LEU A 785 7.72 23.91 -7.06
C LEU A 785 9.12 24.53 -7.21
N PRO A 786 9.39 25.32 -8.26
CA PRO A 786 10.73 25.89 -8.53
C PRO A 786 11.36 26.68 -7.37
N SER A 787 10.54 27.26 -6.50
CA SER A 787 10.99 28.02 -5.32
C SER A 787 10.86 27.24 -3.99
N GLY A 788 10.35 26.01 -4.04
CA GLY A 788 10.21 25.11 -2.91
C GLY A 788 11.29 24.03 -2.89
N ARG A 789 11.48 23.42 -1.73
CA ARG A 789 12.23 22.17 -1.57
C ARG A 789 11.37 21.18 -0.82
N CYS A 790 11.43 19.90 -1.19
CA CYS A 790 10.81 18.82 -0.46
C CYS A 790 11.84 17.74 -0.12
N TYR A 791 11.73 17.21 1.10
CA TYR A 791 12.53 16.11 1.58
C TYR A 791 11.63 15.03 2.16
N VAL A 792 12.00 13.78 1.96
CA VAL A 792 11.34 12.63 2.59
C VAL A 792 12.33 12.04 3.58
N LEU A 793 12.09 12.32 4.86
CA LEU A 793 13.06 12.08 5.93
C LEU A 793 12.54 11.10 6.98
N ASP A 794 13.48 10.45 7.66
CA ASP A 794 13.24 9.71 8.89
C ASP A 794 13.23 10.64 10.12
N ASP A 795 13.04 10.05 11.30
CA ASP A 795 12.98 10.79 12.57
C ASP A 795 14.31 11.42 12.99
N ASP A 796 15.43 11.02 12.38
CA ASP A 796 16.76 11.61 12.59
C ASP A 796 17.11 12.62 11.48
N LEU A 797 16.11 13.04 10.70
CA LEU A 797 16.23 13.98 9.57
C LEU A 797 17.11 13.46 8.42
N ARG A 798 17.28 12.15 8.27
CA ARG A 798 18.04 11.54 7.15
C ARG A 798 17.09 11.13 6.01
N PRO A 799 17.51 11.19 4.73
CA PRO A 799 16.65 10.77 3.63
C PRO A 799 16.35 9.27 3.71
N THR A 800 15.09 8.89 3.45
CA THR A 800 14.65 7.49 3.59
C THR A 800 15.07 6.58 2.43
N GLY A 801 15.37 7.13 1.26
CA GLY A 801 15.65 6.39 0.03
C GLY A 801 14.51 6.45 -0.99
N ARG A 802 14.80 6.14 -2.26
CA ARG A 802 13.78 6.09 -3.31
C ARG A 802 12.82 4.94 -3.06
N ASN A 803 11.53 5.16 -3.30
CA ASN A 803 10.47 4.19 -3.06
C ASN A 803 10.29 3.79 -1.57
N VAL A 804 10.92 4.50 -0.63
CA VAL A 804 10.83 4.23 0.81
C VAL A 804 9.98 5.32 1.48
N PRO A 805 8.88 4.94 2.15
CA PRO A 805 8.04 5.88 2.89
C PRO A 805 8.81 6.64 3.99
N GLY A 806 8.55 7.93 4.11
CA GLY A 806 9.06 8.80 5.17
C GLY A 806 8.13 9.98 5.42
N GLU A 807 8.49 10.85 6.36
CA GLU A 807 7.74 12.08 6.60
C GLU A 807 8.18 13.18 5.63
N LEU A 808 7.23 13.95 5.12
CA LEU A 808 7.49 15.07 4.23
C LEU A 808 7.93 16.31 5.02
N TYR A 809 8.99 16.94 4.56
CA TYR A 809 9.47 18.23 5.03
C TYR A 809 9.56 19.19 3.84
N CYS A 810 9.14 20.44 4.05
CA CYS A 810 9.15 21.47 3.01
C CYS A 810 10.10 22.59 3.40
N GLY A 811 11.07 22.91 2.54
CA GLY A 811 12.03 23.99 2.72
C GLY A 811 11.92 25.07 1.65
N GLY A 812 12.73 26.11 1.76
CA GLY A 812 12.81 27.21 0.79
C GLY A 812 11.89 28.38 1.09
N VAL A 813 11.69 29.27 0.10
CA VAL A 813 11.02 30.57 0.29
C VAL A 813 9.52 30.44 0.57
N LEU A 814 8.93 29.29 0.25
CA LEU A 814 7.51 29.01 0.48
C LEU A 814 7.18 28.75 1.96
N VAL A 815 8.18 28.56 2.82
CA VAL A 815 7.96 28.30 4.25
C VAL A 815 7.49 29.57 4.96
N ALA A 816 6.39 29.46 5.71
CA ALA A 816 5.81 30.54 6.51
C ALA A 816 6.75 30.97 7.67
N HIS A 817 6.48 32.13 8.26
CA HIS A 817 7.31 32.67 9.35
C HIS A 817 7.04 32.02 10.72
N GLY A 818 5.95 31.25 10.86
CA GLY A 818 5.56 30.59 12.10
C GLY A 818 4.11 30.83 12.49
N TYR A 819 3.80 30.61 13.76
CA TYR A 819 2.46 30.80 14.32
C TYR A 819 2.35 32.06 15.19
N VAL A 820 1.25 32.80 15.04
CA VAL A 820 0.98 34.02 15.83
C VAL A 820 0.97 33.70 17.32
N GLY A 821 1.85 34.36 18.08
CA GLY A 821 1.89 34.27 19.54
C GLY A 821 2.23 32.88 20.09
N ASN A 822 2.78 31.97 19.29
CA ASN A 822 3.06 30.59 19.71
C ASN A 822 4.49 30.13 19.31
N PRO A 823 5.52 30.58 20.04
CA PRO A 823 6.92 30.26 19.73
C PRO A 823 7.22 28.77 19.93
N GLU A 824 6.67 28.12 20.97
CA GLU A 824 6.92 26.71 21.24
C GLU A 824 6.46 25.79 20.10
N LEU A 825 5.25 26.00 19.59
CA LEU A 825 4.75 25.23 18.43
C LEU A 825 5.52 25.58 17.16
N THR A 826 5.97 26.84 17.04
CA THR A 826 6.79 27.28 15.90
C THR A 826 8.12 26.53 15.90
N GLU A 827 8.86 26.52 17.00
CA GLU A 827 10.14 25.80 17.12
C GLU A 827 9.99 24.28 16.91
N ALA A 828 8.86 23.69 17.34
CA ALA A 828 8.60 22.27 17.17
C ALA A 828 8.30 21.85 15.72
N ARG A 829 7.86 22.78 14.85
CA ARG A 829 7.43 22.48 13.48
C ARG A 829 8.28 23.13 12.40
N PHE A 830 8.90 24.26 12.69
CA PHE A 830 9.78 25.03 11.80
C PHE A 830 11.23 24.79 12.22
N LEU A 831 11.83 23.75 11.65
CA LEU A 831 13.15 23.24 12.01
C LEU A 831 14.23 23.87 11.13
N PRO A 832 15.50 23.94 11.58
CA PRO A 832 16.61 24.28 10.69
C PRO A 832 16.69 23.28 9.52
N ASP A 833 16.80 23.77 8.27
CA ASP A 833 16.98 22.90 7.09
C ASP A 833 18.47 22.50 6.95
N PRO A 834 18.83 21.22 7.18
CA PRO A 834 20.22 20.75 7.11
C PRO A 834 20.76 20.62 5.69
N TYR A 835 19.90 20.68 4.65
CA TYR A 835 20.27 20.45 3.25
C TYR A 835 20.19 21.72 2.40
N GLY A 836 19.10 22.47 2.53
CA GLY A 836 18.87 23.72 1.79
C GLY A 836 19.34 24.98 2.53
N GLY A 837 19.60 24.89 3.84
CA GLY A 837 19.81 26.03 4.71
C GLY A 837 18.52 26.80 5.02
N GLY A 838 18.53 27.63 6.07
CA GLY A 838 17.34 28.34 6.52
C GLY A 838 16.41 27.43 7.35
N VAL A 839 15.11 27.47 7.06
CA VAL A 839 14.06 26.78 7.82
C VAL A 839 13.30 25.82 6.90
N MET A 840 13.00 24.63 7.42
CA MET A 840 12.07 23.68 6.83
C MET A 840 10.88 23.44 7.77
N TYR A 841 9.72 23.15 7.21
CA TYR A 841 8.52 22.82 7.95
C TYR A 841 8.24 21.31 7.93
N ARG A 842 7.96 20.74 9.11
CA ARG A 842 7.57 19.34 9.31
C ARG A 842 6.07 19.15 9.09
N THR A 843 5.66 18.51 7.99
CA THR A 843 4.25 18.51 7.57
C THR A 843 3.35 17.56 8.37
N GLY A 844 3.91 16.47 8.89
CA GLY A 844 3.15 15.34 9.45
C GLY A 844 2.63 14.35 8.40
N ASP A 845 2.83 14.61 7.10
CA ASP A 845 2.38 13.76 6.01
C ASP A 845 3.41 12.68 5.68
N VAL A 846 2.93 11.48 5.37
CA VAL A 846 3.74 10.33 4.95
C VAL A 846 3.71 10.26 3.44
N VAL A 847 4.89 10.29 2.83
CA VAL A 847 5.06 10.24 1.39
C VAL A 847 6.23 9.34 1.02
N ARG A 848 6.42 9.08 -0.27
CA ARG A 848 7.66 8.50 -0.79
C ARG A 848 8.00 9.11 -2.15
N TRP A 849 9.29 9.16 -2.48
CA TRP A 849 9.70 9.38 -3.87
C TRP A 849 9.38 8.13 -4.70
N GLY A 850 8.58 8.30 -5.75
CA GLY A 850 8.40 7.31 -6.80
C GLY A 850 9.69 7.09 -7.59
N LEU A 851 9.76 5.96 -8.30
CA LEU A 851 10.92 5.66 -9.14
C LEU A 851 10.97 6.56 -10.39
N ASP A 852 9.83 7.14 -10.77
CA ASP A 852 9.65 8.14 -11.82
C ASP A 852 10.05 9.57 -11.38
N GLY A 853 10.44 9.76 -10.12
CA GLY A 853 10.84 11.06 -9.58
C GLY A 853 9.69 11.91 -9.04
N ASN A 854 8.45 11.42 -9.07
CA ASN A 854 7.30 12.10 -8.46
C ASN A 854 7.12 11.70 -7.00
N LEU A 855 6.71 12.61 -6.13
CA LEU A 855 6.25 12.30 -4.79
C LEU A 855 4.87 11.63 -4.84
N VAL A 856 4.72 10.60 -4.01
CA VAL A 856 3.47 9.84 -3.83
C VAL A 856 3.03 9.99 -2.38
N TYR A 857 1.85 10.57 -2.17
CA TYR A 857 1.21 10.71 -0.87
C TYR A 857 0.62 9.37 -0.39
N LEU A 858 0.91 9.01 0.86
CA LEU A 858 0.51 7.73 1.47
C LEU A 858 -0.44 7.91 2.66
N GLY A 859 -0.49 9.10 3.27
CA GLY A 859 -1.36 9.38 4.41
C GLY A 859 -0.71 10.34 5.41
N ARG A 860 -1.15 10.28 6.66
CA ARG A 860 -0.64 11.11 7.76
C ARG A 860 -0.08 10.26 8.90
N THR A 861 0.84 10.86 9.65
CA THR A 861 1.41 10.27 10.88
C THR A 861 0.53 10.50 12.10
N ASP A 862 -0.34 11.50 12.06
CA ASP A 862 -1.24 11.91 13.13
C ASP A 862 -2.71 11.59 12.81
N THR A 863 -3.62 11.93 13.72
CA THR A 863 -5.07 11.74 13.57
C THR A 863 -5.74 12.84 12.76
N GLN A 864 -4.97 13.76 12.17
CA GLN A 864 -5.54 14.86 11.40
C GLN A 864 -6.11 14.35 10.08
N VAL A 865 -7.18 14.99 9.62
CA VAL A 865 -7.87 14.62 8.38
C VAL A 865 -8.08 15.86 7.51
N GLN A 866 -8.11 15.65 6.19
CA GLN A 866 -8.54 16.65 5.22
C GLN A 866 -10.00 16.40 4.87
N LEU A 867 -10.87 17.37 5.13
CA LEU A 867 -12.32 17.28 4.90
C LEU A 867 -12.81 18.47 4.12
N ARG A 868 -13.25 18.25 2.88
CA ARG A 868 -13.71 19.28 1.95
C ARG A 868 -12.63 20.36 1.73
N GLY A 869 -11.36 19.93 1.71
CA GLY A 869 -10.17 20.79 1.67
C GLY A 869 -9.76 21.44 2.98
N TYR A 870 -10.58 21.35 4.04
CA TYR A 870 -10.25 21.92 5.33
C TYR A 870 -9.38 20.95 6.12
N ARG A 871 -8.31 21.49 6.69
CA ARG A 871 -7.48 20.79 7.67
C ARG A 871 -8.25 20.70 8.99
N VAL A 872 -8.61 19.49 9.42
CA VAL A 872 -9.39 19.23 10.64
C VAL A 872 -8.60 18.35 11.59
N GLU A 873 -8.34 18.87 12.79
CA GLU A 873 -7.84 18.08 13.92
C GLU A 873 -9.02 17.37 14.59
N LEU A 874 -9.06 16.03 14.55
CA LEU A 874 -10.16 15.27 15.17
C LEU A 874 -10.26 15.56 16.68
N ALA A 875 -9.13 15.82 17.33
CA ALA A 875 -9.05 16.23 18.74
C ALA A 875 -9.74 17.58 19.03
N GLU A 876 -9.77 18.54 18.09
CA GLU A 876 -10.54 19.81 18.26
C GLU A 876 -12.04 19.51 18.30
N VAL A 877 -12.50 18.58 17.47
CA VAL A 877 -13.90 18.14 17.45
C VAL A 877 -14.24 17.37 18.72
N GLU A 878 -13.39 16.41 19.12
CA GLU A 878 -13.53 15.65 20.37
C GLU A 878 -13.59 16.58 21.59
N GLY A 879 -12.65 17.53 21.67
CA GLY A 879 -12.59 18.53 22.73
C GLY A 879 -13.87 19.34 22.85
N ALA A 880 -14.49 19.72 21.72
CA ALA A 880 -15.77 20.43 21.74
C ALA A 880 -16.90 19.59 22.36
N PHE A 881 -16.97 18.28 22.09
CA PHE A 881 -17.93 17.38 22.75
C PHE A 881 -17.67 17.26 24.25
N LEU A 882 -16.40 17.18 24.67
CA LEU A 882 -16.02 17.05 26.08
C LEU A 882 -16.39 18.27 26.94
N THR A 883 -16.69 19.43 26.33
CA THR A 883 -17.20 20.60 27.06
C THR A 883 -18.68 20.48 27.48
N HIS A 884 -19.41 19.48 26.97
CA HIS A 884 -20.81 19.25 27.35
C HIS A 884 -20.90 18.38 28.64
N PRO A 885 -21.64 18.78 29.69
CA PRO A 885 -21.62 18.11 31.00
C PRO A 885 -22.03 16.63 30.98
N ALA A 886 -22.87 16.22 30.02
CA ALA A 886 -23.33 14.84 29.88
C ALA A 886 -22.32 13.92 29.17
N VAL A 887 -21.24 14.47 28.58
CA VAL A 887 -20.24 13.71 27.82
C VAL A 887 -19.04 13.39 28.70
N ARG A 888 -18.74 12.10 28.85
CA ARG A 888 -17.58 11.59 29.61
C ARG A 888 -16.36 11.32 28.72
N SER A 889 -16.59 10.87 27.48
CA SER A 889 -15.54 10.63 26.49
C SER A 889 -16.11 10.78 25.09
N CYS A 890 -15.29 11.20 24.13
CA CYS A 890 -15.65 11.27 22.73
C CYS A 890 -14.46 10.83 21.88
N ALA A 891 -14.74 10.04 20.84
CA ALA A 891 -13.82 9.78 19.74
C ALA A 891 -14.47 10.21 18.43
N VAL A 892 -13.71 10.79 17.52
CA VAL A 892 -14.20 11.22 16.22
C VAL A 892 -13.43 10.50 15.12
N ALA A 893 -14.12 10.08 14.07
CA ALA A 893 -13.52 9.48 12.89
C ALA A 893 -14.09 10.11 11.61
N ALA A 894 -13.30 10.08 10.53
CA ALA A 894 -13.71 10.55 9.22
C ALA A 894 -14.01 9.38 8.27
N GLU A 895 -15.07 9.50 7.49
CA GLU A 895 -15.45 8.56 6.45
C GLU A 895 -16.18 9.30 5.31
N ASN A 896 -15.75 9.11 4.05
CA ASN A 896 -16.38 9.68 2.86
C ASN A 896 -16.62 11.22 2.92
N ASP A 897 -15.61 12.00 3.29
CA ASP A 897 -15.67 13.46 3.47
C ASP A 897 -16.68 13.94 4.56
N GLU A 898 -17.00 13.06 5.52
CA GLU A 898 -17.85 13.36 6.67
C GLU A 898 -17.23 12.90 7.98
N LEU A 899 -17.64 13.53 9.08
CA LEU A 899 -17.24 13.19 10.43
C LEU A 899 -18.33 12.39 11.14
N ALA A 900 -17.94 11.35 11.87
CA ALA A 900 -18.78 10.63 12.82
C ALA A 900 -18.18 10.76 14.23
N ALA A 901 -18.98 11.22 15.19
CA ALA A 901 -18.62 11.27 16.59
C ALA A 901 -19.22 10.08 17.35
N PHE A 902 -18.41 9.46 18.18
CA PHE A 902 -18.75 8.34 19.06
C PHE A 902 -18.63 8.83 20.50
N VAL A 903 -19.75 8.93 21.18
CA VAL A 903 -19.86 9.64 22.46
C VAL A 903 -20.22 8.65 23.57
N VAL A 904 -19.49 8.74 24.67
CA VAL A 904 -19.76 8.00 25.90
C VAL A 904 -20.22 9.00 26.96
N GLY A 905 -21.38 8.78 27.56
CA GLY A 905 -21.96 9.71 28.52
C GLY A 905 -23.32 9.28 29.04
N ASP A 906 -23.87 10.07 29.96
CA ASP A 906 -25.24 9.88 30.48
C ASP A 906 -26.21 10.63 29.56
N LEU A 907 -26.42 10.04 28.38
CA LEU A 907 -27.12 10.67 27.26
C LEU A 907 -28.61 10.30 27.28
N GLY A 908 -29.47 11.32 27.28
CA GLY A 908 -30.92 11.15 27.14
C GLY A 908 -31.37 10.85 25.70
N PRO A 909 -32.67 10.59 25.47
CA PRO A 909 -33.21 10.26 24.14
C PRO A 909 -33.04 11.37 23.10
N ASP A 910 -32.83 12.62 23.52
CA ASP A 910 -32.61 13.78 22.65
C ASP A 910 -31.12 14.16 22.48
N ALA A 911 -30.21 13.36 23.01
CA ALA A 911 -28.79 13.71 23.12
C ALA A 911 -28.12 14.01 21.79
N GLU A 912 -28.45 13.32 20.69
CA GLU A 912 -27.85 13.64 19.38
C GLU A 912 -28.17 15.08 18.96
N ARG A 913 -29.42 15.54 19.14
CA ARG A 913 -29.84 16.89 18.77
C ARG A 913 -29.18 17.93 19.68
N GLU A 914 -29.14 17.66 20.98
CA GLU A 914 -28.53 18.54 21.98
C GLU A 914 -27.03 18.68 21.78
N LEU A 915 -26.31 17.57 21.62
CA LEU A 915 -24.87 17.56 21.38
C LEU A 915 -24.51 18.22 20.04
N ARG A 916 -25.30 17.98 19.00
CA ARG A 916 -25.12 18.65 17.70
C ARG A 916 -25.30 20.17 17.83
N ALA A 917 -26.30 20.62 18.57
CA ALA A 917 -26.52 22.04 18.83
C ALA A 917 -25.37 22.65 19.64
N HIS A 918 -24.87 21.93 20.65
CA HIS A 918 -23.75 22.33 21.50
C HIS A 918 -22.46 22.54 20.69
N VAL A 919 -22.03 21.53 19.92
CA VAL A 919 -20.78 21.65 19.15
C VAL A 919 -20.90 22.61 17.98
N ARG A 920 -22.10 22.84 17.44
CA ARG A 920 -22.34 23.85 16.38
C ARG A 920 -22.20 25.28 16.89
N ALA A 921 -22.26 25.52 18.21
CA ALA A 921 -22.02 26.83 18.79
C ALA A 921 -20.52 27.22 18.75
N THR A 922 -19.62 26.24 18.81
CA THR A 922 -18.17 26.40 18.93
C THR A 922 -17.43 26.08 17.62
N LEU A 923 -17.84 25.03 16.91
CA LEU A 923 -17.16 24.50 15.73
C LEU A 923 -17.75 25.05 14.41
N PRO A 924 -16.91 25.30 13.38
CA PRO A 924 -17.36 25.52 12.01
C PRO A 924 -18.26 24.41 11.49
N ALA A 925 -19.15 24.74 10.56
CA ALA A 925 -20.10 23.78 9.98
C ALA A 925 -19.44 22.54 9.35
N TYR A 926 -18.23 22.66 8.80
CA TYR A 926 -17.49 21.53 8.22
C TYR A 926 -16.82 20.62 9.26
N MET A 927 -16.67 21.06 10.51
CA MET A 927 -16.15 20.27 11.63
C MET A 927 -17.25 19.61 12.47
N VAL A 928 -18.53 19.99 12.26
CA VAL A 928 -19.65 19.39 12.98
C VAL A 928 -19.92 17.99 12.40
N PRO A 929 -19.86 16.91 13.21
CA PRO A 929 -20.12 15.55 12.73
C PRO A 929 -21.47 15.39 12.07
N SER A 930 -21.52 14.71 10.91
CA SER A 930 -22.79 14.36 10.26
C SER A 930 -23.55 13.31 11.09
N ARG A 931 -22.84 12.52 11.89
CA ARG A 931 -23.39 11.49 12.78
C ARG A 931 -22.86 11.64 14.19
N ILE A 932 -23.73 11.48 15.19
CA ILE A 932 -23.35 11.44 16.61
C ILE A 932 -23.97 10.18 17.20
N LEU A 933 -23.12 9.22 17.55
CA LEU A 933 -23.53 7.88 17.97
C LEU A 933 -23.15 7.67 19.44
N SER A 934 -24.12 7.29 20.26
CA SER A 934 -23.85 6.88 21.63
C SER A 934 -23.23 5.49 21.64
N VAL A 935 -22.06 5.34 22.27
CA VAL A 935 -21.37 4.05 22.44
C VAL A 935 -21.16 3.76 23.92
N ALA A 936 -21.19 2.48 24.31
CA ALA A 936 -20.99 2.09 25.71
C ALA A 936 -19.57 2.43 26.21
N ALA A 937 -18.58 2.28 25.32
CA ALA A 937 -17.20 2.67 25.51
C ALA A 937 -16.55 2.94 24.16
N VAL A 938 -15.51 3.76 24.13
CA VAL A 938 -14.64 3.91 22.95
C VAL A 938 -13.71 2.68 22.91
N PRO A 939 -13.79 1.83 21.88
CA PRO A 939 -12.93 0.66 21.77
C PRO A 939 -11.49 1.11 21.52
N LEU A 940 -10.56 0.43 22.18
CA LEU A 940 -9.14 0.65 22.01
C LEU A 940 -8.52 -0.54 21.28
N THR A 941 -7.49 -0.29 20.48
CA THR A 941 -6.59 -1.31 19.95
C THR A 941 -5.80 -1.95 21.09
N ALA A 942 -5.13 -3.08 20.82
CA ALA A 942 -4.25 -3.73 21.78
C ALA A 942 -3.13 -2.80 22.32
N HIS A 943 -2.81 -1.72 21.60
CA HIS A 943 -1.83 -0.70 21.98
C HIS A 943 -2.43 0.49 22.75
N GLY A 944 -3.70 0.42 23.15
CA GLY A 944 -4.37 1.49 23.90
C GLY A 944 -4.73 2.74 23.10
N LYS A 945 -4.62 2.70 21.77
CA LYS A 945 -5.11 3.76 20.87
C LYS A 945 -6.58 3.53 20.51
N VAL A 946 -7.33 4.56 20.13
CA VAL A 946 -8.72 4.39 19.67
C VAL A 946 -8.76 3.52 18.41
N ASP A 947 -9.62 2.50 18.41
CA ASP A 947 -9.87 1.63 17.26
C ASP A 947 -10.95 2.25 16.35
N THR A 948 -10.54 3.22 15.54
CA THR A 948 -11.41 3.95 14.62
C THR A 948 -12.00 3.06 13.53
N ALA A 949 -11.26 2.05 13.08
CA ALA A 949 -11.73 1.10 12.08
C ALA A 949 -12.91 0.28 12.62
N ARG A 950 -12.81 -0.22 13.86
CA ARG A 950 -13.91 -0.91 14.54
C ARG A 950 -15.10 0.00 14.77
N LEU A 951 -14.88 1.22 15.24
CA LEU A 951 -15.96 2.22 15.42
C LEU A 951 -16.74 2.47 14.12
N LEU A 952 -16.04 2.65 13.00
CA LEU A 952 -16.65 2.85 11.69
C LEU A 952 -17.34 1.58 11.18
N ALA A 953 -16.75 0.40 11.39
CA ALA A 953 -17.37 -0.87 11.03
C ALA A 953 -18.67 -1.13 11.80
N ASP A 954 -18.66 -0.96 13.13
CA ASP A 954 -19.84 -1.09 13.99
C ASP A 954 -20.92 -0.08 13.58
N SER A 955 -20.51 1.13 13.19
CA SER A 955 -21.39 2.19 12.68
C SER A 955 -22.02 1.89 11.31
N ARG A 956 -21.34 1.13 10.44
CA ARG A 956 -21.88 0.61 9.17
C ARG A 956 -22.83 -0.55 9.44
N ALA A 957 -22.45 -1.48 10.31
CA ALA A 957 -23.31 -2.59 10.72
C ALA A 957 -24.63 -2.07 11.33
N ALA A 958 -24.57 -1.02 12.15
CA ALA A 958 -25.74 -0.34 12.70
C ALA A 958 -26.65 0.33 11.63
N ARG A 959 -26.10 0.72 10.46
CA ARG A 959 -26.88 1.27 9.34
C ARG A 959 -27.62 0.19 8.55
N ASP A 960 -26.98 -0.94 8.31
CA ASP A 960 -27.60 -2.10 7.67
C ASP A 960 -28.67 -2.75 8.56
N THR A 961 -28.64 -2.52 9.87
CA THR A 961 -29.69 -2.97 10.82
C THR A 961 -30.98 -2.15 10.79
N THR A 962 -31.20 -1.25 9.83
CA THR A 962 -32.56 -0.72 9.55
C THR A 962 -33.48 -1.75 8.88
N VAL A 963 -32.96 -2.94 8.56
CA VAL A 963 -33.73 -4.19 8.62
C VAL A 963 -33.38 -4.87 9.94
N PRO A 964 -34.34 -5.19 10.82
CA PRO A 964 -34.03 -5.90 12.05
C PRO A 964 -33.30 -7.20 11.69
N ALA A 965 -32.02 -7.31 12.07
CA ALA A 965 -31.37 -8.60 12.19
C ALA A 965 -32.16 -9.35 13.28
N ALA A 966 -33.06 -10.22 12.83
CA ALA A 966 -33.72 -11.16 13.71
C ALA A 966 -32.66 -11.95 14.48
N PRO A 967 -32.97 -12.42 15.71
CA PRO A 967 -32.08 -13.33 16.42
C PRO A 967 -31.67 -14.47 15.49
N ARG A 968 -30.37 -14.83 15.50
CA ARG A 968 -29.80 -15.96 14.75
C ARG A 968 -30.67 -17.20 14.95
N GLY A 969 -31.61 -17.39 14.03
CA GLY A 969 -32.60 -18.44 14.04
C GLY A 969 -32.37 -19.28 12.81
N HIS A 970 -32.38 -20.59 13.01
CA HIS A 970 -32.32 -21.63 11.99
C HIS A 970 -33.44 -21.43 10.95
N THR A 971 -33.20 -20.60 9.94
CA THR A 971 -34.13 -20.43 8.82
C THR A 971 -34.04 -21.63 7.89
N ALA A 972 -35.18 -22.16 7.47
CA ALA A 972 -35.22 -23.19 6.44
C ALA A 972 -34.67 -22.61 5.13
N GLY A 973 -33.66 -23.27 4.55
CA GLY A 973 -33.07 -22.89 3.27
C GLY A 973 -33.91 -23.40 2.09
N SER A 974 -33.59 -22.93 0.89
CA SER A 974 -34.00 -23.57 -0.36
C SER A 974 -33.54 -25.04 -0.44
N GLY A 975 -34.14 -25.85 -1.31
CA GLY A 975 -33.75 -27.27 -1.46
C GLY A 975 -32.28 -27.48 -1.83
N LEU A 976 -31.62 -26.49 -2.44
CA LEU A 976 -30.16 -26.51 -2.68
C LEU A 976 -29.37 -26.20 -1.40
N GLU A 977 -29.78 -25.18 -0.64
CA GLU A 977 -29.13 -24.80 0.63
C GLU A 977 -29.24 -25.90 1.67
N GLU A 978 -30.36 -26.62 1.77
CA GLU A 978 -30.48 -27.76 2.70
C GLU A 978 -29.58 -28.94 2.32
N ARG A 979 -29.41 -29.22 1.02
CA ARG A 979 -28.47 -30.24 0.54
C ARG A 979 -27.02 -29.87 0.86
N ILE A 980 -26.67 -28.60 0.63
CA ILE A 980 -25.33 -28.08 0.97
C ILE A 980 -25.13 -28.11 2.49
N ARG A 981 -26.12 -27.69 3.28
CA ARG A 981 -26.10 -27.73 4.75
C ARG A 981 -25.90 -29.16 5.27
N ALA A 982 -26.56 -30.15 4.66
CA ALA A 982 -26.38 -31.56 5.03
C ALA A 982 -24.93 -32.01 4.83
N CYS A 983 -24.31 -31.67 3.70
CA CYS A 983 -22.90 -31.95 3.46
C CYS A 983 -21.98 -31.23 4.47
N TRP A 984 -22.25 -29.97 4.80
CA TRP A 984 -21.53 -29.24 5.86
C TRP A 984 -21.64 -29.95 7.21
N SER A 985 -22.86 -30.34 7.58
CA SER A 985 -23.18 -30.97 8.86
C SER A 985 -22.49 -32.32 9.02
N GLU A 986 -22.48 -33.12 7.94
CA GLU A 986 -21.82 -34.42 7.89
C GLU A 986 -20.30 -34.28 8.03
N VAL A 987 -19.69 -33.32 7.31
CA VAL A 987 -18.24 -33.14 7.31
C VAL A 987 -17.71 -32.50 8.59
N LEU A 988 -18.47 -31.61 9.22
CA LEU A 988 -18.11 -30.96 10.47
C LEU A 988 -18.52 -31.77 11.71
N ASP A 989 -19.26 -32.87 11.54
CA ASP A 989 -19.90 -33.64 12.61
C ASP A 989 -20.75 -32.76 13.55
N ARG A 990 -21.56 -31.88 12.94
CA ARG A 990 -22.36 -30.88 13.64
C ARG A 990 -23.76 -30.78 13.08
N ALA A 991 -24.77 -30.83 13.95
CA ALA A 991 -26.17 -30.72 13.56
C ALA A 991 -26.68 -29.26 13.53
N ASP A 992 -25.90 -28.29 14.02
CA ASP A 992 -26.30 -26.90 14.28
C ASP A 992 -25.77 -25.89 13.24
N VAL A 993 -25.63 -26.29 11.97
CA VAL A 993 -25.09 -25.42 10.91
C VAL A 993 -26.15 -24.46 10.34
N GLY A 994 -25.98 -23.16 10.57
CA GLY A 994 -26.79 -22.09 9.99
C GLY A 994 -26.43 -21.75 8.52
N LEU A 995 -27.33 -21.05 7.81
CA LEU A 995 -27.11 -20.67 6.40
C LEU A 995 -25.94 -19.70 6.18
N HIS A 996 -25.71 -18.83 7.16
CA HIS A 996 -24.70 -17.77 7.11
C HIS A 996 -23.49 -18.07 7.99
N ASP A 997 -23.45 -19.25 8.60
CA ASP A 997 -22.30 -19.66 9.40
C ASP A 997 -21.14 -19.99 8.45
N ASN A 998 -19.99 -19.40 8.71
CA ASN A 998 -18.80 -19.65 7.93
C ASN A 998 -18.24 -21.04 8.28
N PHE A 999 -17.83 -21.80 7.27
CA PHE A 999 -17.23 -23.13 7.42
C PHE A 999 -16.04 -23.13 8.39
N PHE A 1000 -15.18 -22.12 8.34
CA PHE A 1000 -13.99 -22.02 9.18
C PHE A 1000 -14.34 -21.63 10.63
N ASP A 1001 -15.33 -20.75 10.82
CA ASP A 1001 -15.83 -20.35 12.16
C ASP A 1001 -16.42 -21.53 12.93
N LEU A 1002 -17.00 -22.49 12.21
CA LEU A 1002 -17.57 -23.71 12.77
C LEU A 1002 -16.52 -24.78 13.11
N GLY A 1003 -15.22 -24.50 12.90
CA GLY A 1003 -14.11 -25.42 13.14
C GLY A 1003 -13.64 -26.16 11.89
N GLY A 1004 -14.15 -25.81 10.71
CA GLY A 1004 -13.70 -26.38 9.45
C GLY A 1004 -12.24 -26.03 9.15
N HIS A 1005 -11.47 -27.01 8.67
CA HIS A 1005 -10.08 -26.84 8.27
C HIS A 1005 -9.87 -27.28 6.81
N SER A 1006 -8.65 -27.09 6.28
CA SER A 1006 -8.30 -27.38 4.88
C SER A 1006 -8.75 -28.75 4.36
N PHE A 1007 -8.59 -29.83 5.14
CA PHE A 1007 -9.06 -31.17 4.73
C PHE A 1007 -10.55 -31.38 4.82
N ALA A 1008 -11.20 -30.81 5.84
CA ALA A 1008 -12.64 -30.80 5.92
C ALA A 1008 -13.22 -30.08 4.69
N LEU A 1009 -12.58 -29.01 4.20
CA LEU A 1009 -12.99 -28.33 2.97
C LEU A 1009 -12.86 -29.20 1.71
N ILE A 1010 -11.81 -30.02 1.60
CA ILE A 1010 -11.67 -30.98 0.49
C ILE A 1010 -12.69 -32.12 0.62
N ALA A 1011 -12.90 -32.66 1.82
CA ALA A 1011 -13.89 -33.70 2.07
C ALA A 1011 -15.30 -33.19 1.73
N LEU A 1012 -15.58 -31.94 2.07
CA LEU A 1012 -16.80 -31.25 1.71
C LEU A 1012 -16.95 -31.09 0.19
N GLN A 1013 -15.88 -30.69 -0.51
CA GLN A 1013 -15.88 -30.64 -1.97
C GLN A 1013 -16.21 -32.01 -2.58
N GLN A 1014 -15.59 -33.08 -2.09
CA GLN A 1014 -15.85 -34.44 -2.55
C GLN A 1014 -17.30 -34.87 -2.29
N ARG A 1015 -17.80 -34.60 -1.08
CA ARG A 1015 -19.18 -34.93 -0.69
C ARG A 1015 -20.22 -34.16 -1.52
N LEU A 1016 -19.97 -32.89 -1.81
CA LEU A 1016 -20.80 -32.08 -2.72
C LEU A 1016 -20.77 -32.65 -4.15
N SER A 1017 -19.59 -33.02 -4.67
CA SER A 1017 -19.48 -33.67 -5.97
C SER A 1017 -20.23 -35.02 -6.02
N ASP A 1018 -20.24 -35.79 -4.93
CA ASP A 1018 -21.03 -37.04 -4.83
C ASP A 1018 -22.55 -36.78 -4.88
N GLU A 1019 -23.02 -35.62 -4.40
CA GLU A 1019 -24.38 -35.12 -4.59
C GLU A 1019 -24.63 -34.51 -5.99
N GLY A 1020 -23.64 -34.53 -6.88
CA GLY A 1020 -23.70 -33.90 -8.21
C GLY A 1020 -23.60 -32.38 -8.19
N LEU A 1021 -23.13 -31.78 -7.08
CA LEU A 1021 -22.89 -30.36 -6.92
C LEU A 1021 -21.39 -30.07 -7.17
N GLU A 1022 -21.04 -29.78 -8.42
CA GLU A 1022 -19.65 -29.52 -8.79
C GLU A 1022 -19.23 -28.09 -8.41
N VAL A 1023 -18.29 -27.97 -7.49
CA VAL A 1023 -17.72 -26.71 -7.02
C VAL A 1023 -16.22 -26.89 -6.78
N SER A 1024 -15.41 -25.88 -7.10
CA SER A 1024 -13.97 -25.94 -6.85
C SER A 1024 -13.65 -25.66 -5.37
N VAL A 1025 -12.51 -26.15 -4.88
CA VAL A 1025 -12.04 -25.83 -3.51
C VAL A 1025 -11.82 -24.33 -3.34
N THR A 1026 -11.35 -23.64 -4.39
CA THR A 1026 -11.17 -22.18 -4.40
C THR A 1026 -12.51 -21.44 -4.26
N ASP A 1027 -13.55 -21.88 -4.95
CA ASP A 1027 -14.87 -21.27 -4.87
C ASP A 1027 -15.55 -21.56 -3.54
N LEU A 1028 -15.40 -22.77 -2.99
CA LEU A 1028 -15.86 -23.10 -1.63
C LEU A 1028 -15.19 -22.23 -0.57
N PHE A 1029 -13.88 -22.02 -0.69
CA PHE A 1029 -13.14 -21.14 0.21
C PHE A 1029 -13.66 -19.70 0.14
N ARG A 1030 -13.90 -19.17 -1.07
CA ARG A 1030 -14.41 -17.81 -1.28
C ARG A 1030 -15.86 -17.65 -0.81
N ALA A 1031 -16.68 -18.66 -1.05
CA ALA A 1031 -18.11 -18.66 -0.76
C ALA A 1031 -18.41 -19.37 0.57
N GLY A 1032 -17.57 -19.16 1.58
CA GLY A 1032 -17.42 -19.97 2.81
C GLY A 1032 -18.65 -20.14 3.72
N THR A 1033 -19.85 -19.76 3.30
CA THR A 1033 -21.13 -20.03 3.99
C THR A 1033 -22.02 -20.91 3.12
N VAL A 1034 -22.97 -21.62 3.72
CA VAL A 1034 -23.95 -22.44 2.97
C VAL A 1034 -24.70 -21.59 1.93
N ALA A 1035 -25.18 -20.40 2.31
CA ALA A 1035 -25.86 -19.46 1.42
C ALA A 1035 -24.92 -18.93 0.32
N GLY A 1036 -23.66 -18.63 0.65
CA GLY A 1036 -22.65 -18.21 -0.31
C GLY A 1036 -22.40 -19.27 -1.38
N CYS A 1037 -22.20 -20.52 -0.96
CA CYS A 1037 -21.99 -21.67 -1.85
C CYS A 1037 -23.22 -21.90 -2.75
N ALA A 1038 -24.43 -21.85 -2.20
CA ALA A 1038 -25.66 -21.96 -2.96
C ALA A 1038 -25.78 -20.86 -4.03
N ALA A 1039 -25.51 -19.61 -3.66
CA ALA A 1039 -25.55 -18.47 -4.58
C ALA A 1039 -24.48 -18.56 -5.69
N HIS A 1040 -23.32 -19.17 -5.41
CA HIS A 1040 -22.30 -19.45 -6.41
C HIS A 1040 -22.79 -20.51 -7.42
N LEU A 1041 -23.30 -21.64 -6.93
CA LEU A 1041 -23.83 -22.72 -7.77
C LEU A 1041 -25.02 -22.27 -8.62
N GLN A 1042 -25.87 -21.38 -8.09
CA GLN A 1042 -26.98 -20.78 -8.84
C GLN A 1042 -26.50 -19.84 -9.95
N ARG A 1043 -25.45 -19.04 -9.71
CA ARG A 1043 -24.87 -18.13 -10.71
C ARG A 1043 -24.08 -18.87 -11.80
N ALA A 1044 -23.46 -20.00 -11.46
CA ALA A 1044 -22.72 -20.84 -12.40
C ALA A 1044 -23.65 -21.65 -13.34
N ALA A 1045 -24.95 -21.75 -13.02
CA ALA A 1045 -25.97 -22.31 -13.89
C ALA A 1045 -26.54 -21.23 -14.83
N PRO A 1046 -25.75 -20.77 -15.82
CA PRO A 1046 -26.02 -21.24 -17.17
C PRO A 1046 -24.76 -21.51 -18.03
N VAL A 1047 -24.83 -22.63 -18.77
CA VAL A 1047 -23.93 -23.12 -19.83
C VAL A 1047 -22.79 -24.06 -19.36
N VAL A 1048 -22.82 -25.30 -19.90
CA VAL A 1048 -21.88 -26.45 -19.81
C VAL A 1048 -22.24 -27.56 -18.81
N ALA A 1049 -23.41 -28.18 -18.98
CA ALA A 1049 -23.76 -29.43 -18.29
C ALA A 1049 -23.63 -30.71 -19.16
N ASP A 1050 -23.51 -30.64 -20.50
CA ASP A 1050 -23.67 -31.85 -21.32
C ASP A 1050 -22.37 -32.61 -21.70
N ALA A 1051 -21.20 -31.98 -21.66
CA ALA A 1051 -19.99 -32.63 -22.22
C ALA A 1051 -19.21 -33.52 -21.23
N ARG A 1052 -19.03 -33.07 -19.97
CA ARG A 1052 -18.20 -33.79 -18.97
C ARG A 1052 -18.95 -34.89 -18.23
N VAL A 1053 -20.24 -34.71 -17.97
CA VAL A 1053 -21.12 -35.72 -17.35
C VAL A 1053 -21.29 -36.94 -18.27
N ALA A 1054 -21.49 -36.71 -19.57
CA ALA A 1054 -21.57 -37.78 -20.57
C ALA A 1054 -20.27 -38.61 -20.68
N GLN A 1055 -19.10 -37.98 -20.49
CA GLN A 1055 -17.79 -38.63 -20.59
C GLN A 1055 -17.46 -39.48 -19.35
N ARG A 1056 -17.78 -38.99 -18.14
CA ARG A 1056 -17.64 -39.76 -16.88
C ARG A 1056 -18.64 -40.92 -16.78
N HIS A 1057 -19.89 -40.73 -17.20
CA HIS A 1057 -20.86 -41.83 -17.25
C HIS A 1057 -20.51 -42.89 -18.30
N ARG A 1058 -19.99 -42.51 -19.48
CA ARG A 1058 -19.45 -43.47 -20.46
C ARG A 1058 -18.24 -44.25 -19.92
N GLY A 1059 -17.34 -43.59 -19.19
CA GLY A 1059 -16.18 -44.25 -18.57
C GLY A 1059 -16.58 -45.28 -17.51
N ARG A 1060 -17.54 -44.95 -16.63
CA ARG A 1060 -18.07 -45.89 -15.63
C ARG A 1060 -18.87 -47.04 -16.25
N ALA A 1061 -19.62 -46.79 -17.33
CA ALA A 1061 -20.34 -47.85 -18.06
C ALA A 1061 -19.38 -48.82 -18.77
N LEU A 1062 -18.33 -48.33 -19.42
CA LEU A 1062 -17.29 -49.16 -20.05
C LEU A 1062 -16.51 -50.03 -19.05
N LEU A 1063 -16.27 -49.52 -17.84
CA LEU A 1063 -15.65 -50.27 -16.74
C LEU A 1063 -16.59 -51.36 -16.17
N ALA A 1064 -17.90 -51.11 -16.11
CA ALA A 1064 -18.89 -52.10 -15.70
C ALA A 1064 -19.07 -53.21 -16.75
N GLU A 1065 -18.97 -52.88 -18.04
CA GLU A 1065 -19.08 -53.83 -19.15
C GLU A 1065 -17.83 -54.73 -19.28
N ARG A 1066 -16.63 -54.21 -18.98
CA ARG A 1066 -15.38 -54.99 -18.85
C ARG A 1066 -15.39 -55.96 -17.66
N ARG A 1067 -16.08 -55.62 -16.57
CA ARG A 1067 -16.24 -56.53 -15.41
C ARG A 1067 -17.27 -57.63 -15.65
N ARG A 1068 -18.26 -57.42 -16.53
CA ARG A 1068 -19.23 -58.46 -16.93
C ARG A 1068 -18.69 -59.44 -17.97
N THR A 1069 -17.73 -59.02 -18.80
CA THR A 1069 -17.14 -59.85 -19.87
C THR A 1069 -15.99 -60.76 -19.42
N THR A 1070 -15.46 -60.58 -18.22
CA THR A 1070 -14.35 -61.39 -17.67
C THR A 1070 -14.78 -62.45 -16.64
N GLY A 1071 -16.08 -62.50 -16.30
CA GLY A 1071 -16.65 -63.45 -15.33
C GLY A 1071 -17.65 -64.41 -15.94
N GLY A 1072 -17.23 -65.26 -16.90
CA GLY A 1072 -18.14 -66.28 -17.45
C GLY A 1072 -17.62 -67.11 -18.60
N ARG A 1073 -16.71 -68.05 -18.33
CA ARG A 1073 -16.66 -69.40 -18.94
C ARG A 1073 -15.59 -70.25 -18.26
N ARG A 1074 -16.01 -70.98 -17.22
CA ARG A 1074 -15.59 -72.37 -17.02
C ARG A 1074 -16.48 -73.22 -17.94
N GLY A 1075 -15.83 -74.08 -18.69
CA GLY A 1075 -16.31 -74.92 -19.77
C GLY A 1075 -15.08 -75.32 -20.54
#